data_AF-A0A3L7PDK2-F1
#
_entry.id   AF-A0A3L7PDK2-F1
#
_cell.length_a   1.000
_cell.length_b   1.000
_cell.length_c   1.000
_cell.angle_alpha   90.00
_cell.angle_beta   90.00
_cell.angle_gamma   90.00
#
_symmetry.space_group_name_H-M   'P 1'
#
loop_
_entity.id
_entity.type
_entity.pdbx_description
1 polymer ?
#
loop_
_entity_poly.entity_id
_entity_poly.type
_entity_poly.pdbx_seq_one_letter_code
_entity_poly.pdbx_strand_id
1 'polypeptide(L)'
;MIAPTANRADEPATRRPNILVILADDLGWGSLACCGAEGLKTPNIDRLAREGRRFTSAYAPGSVCSPTRYGLMTGRYYWRTSVKDGEVLLPDGPLHIEPDRPTLASLCKGQGYRTAAFGKWHLGLQEGVATTDWNRPLTPGPRTLGFDHFYGLAANPNNGPHGFIENEALLGRVPGTSVVVTPEGTSGLEQPFAVDHIMENLTAKATNWIEANREEPFFVYFAANAVHGPIAPNPRFNASRYGPYGDFIEELDWSVGQLLDTLDRLKIADDTLVVFTSDNGGIADPDSRNVAGAIEAGLAVNGPLRAGKHSIYEGGFREPFLVRWPGHVPAGTVSEQVIGLVDVFATLADILGVGRPPRGAEDSVSVLRAFTEAEPGPPVRDHVVMQGADATYALRMGDWKLIERVGAPPFEPRPRKKAPKHAPDAPRQDELFNLRDDPSEQFNLAADHPDRVAEMKRVLSAVRDRGATRPPNVLVILADDLGYGELTCQGYTRDVPTPHIDSLAANGVRFTSGYVSGPYCSPTRAGLLTGRYQQRFGHEFNPSVASRTPPTVGLPVSERTLGDRFQAAGYATGWFGKSHLGYAPPFHPCRRGFGEFFGFLGGMHDFLDAAKDPTNPILRGTTPVSQLDYTTDAFGREAAEFIGRNAAQPWLCYLAFNAVHAPLQATPERLERLAAIADPKRRTFAAMLSAMDDAIG
;
A
#
# COMPACT_ATOMS: atom_id res chain seq x y z
N MET A 1 -3.65 -47.43 22.99
CA MET A 1 -2.24 -46.99 22.90
C MET A 1 -2.12 -46.12 21.66
N ILE A 2 -2.02 -44.82 21.87
CA ILE A 2 -1.90 -43.81 20.82
C ILE A 2 -0.42 -43.80 20.40
N ALA A 3 -0.15 -44.03 19.12
CA ALA A 3 1.20 -43.92 18.59
C ALA A 3 1.62 -42.43 18.60
N PRO A 4 2.84 -42.10 19.07
CA PRO A 4 3.28 -40.72 19.10
C PRO A 4 3.53 -40.24 17.68
N THR A 5 2.90 -39.13 17.31
CA THR A 5 3.20 -38.37 16.10
C THR A 5 4.67 -37.96 16.12
N ALA A 6 5.39 -38.30 15.05
CA ALA A 6 6.77 -37.90 14.84
C ALA A 6 6.90 -36.38 14.98
N ASN A 7 7.84 -35.93 15.81
CA ASN A 7 8.29 -34.55 15.83
C ASN A 7 8.65 -34.13 14.40
N ARG A 8 7.96 -33.10 13.89
CA ARG A 8 8.48 -32.29 12.78
C ARG A 8 9.88 -31.86 13.21
N ALA A 9 10.90 -32.33 12.50
CA ALA A 9 12.24 -31.80 12.62
C ALA A 9 12.19 -30.28 12.42
N ASP A 10 12.92 -29.55 13.26
CA ASP A 10 13.13 -28.11 13.16
C ASP A 10 13.57 -27.76 11.73
N GLU A 11 12.63 -27.25 10.92
CA GLU A 11 13.01 -26.42 9.78
C GLU A 11 13.74 -25.19 10.36
N PRO A 12 14.93 -24.84 9.84
CA PRO A 12 15.63 -23.65 10.32
C PRO A 12 14.67 -22.47 10.14
N ALA A 13 14.34 -21.79 11.25
CA ALA A 13 13.54 -20.58 11.20
C ALA A 13 14.16 -19.64 10.16
N THR A 14 13.45 -19.38 9.07
CA THR A 14 13.91 -18.49 8.00
C THR A 14 14.28 -17.16 8.65
N ARG A 15 15.58 -16.86 8.68
CA ARG A 15 16.10 -15.65 9.31
C ARG A 15 15.48 -14.45 8.58
N ARG A 16 14.87 -13.54 9.33
CA ARG A 16 14.24 -12.34 8.78
C ARG A 16 15.30 -11.48 8.07
N PRO A 17 15.03 -10.94 6.87
CA PRO A 17 16.04 -10.19 6.14
C PRO A 17 16.33 -8.86 6.84
N ASN A 18 17.57 -8.39 6.79
CA ASN A 18 17.85 -6.98 7.02
C ASN A 18 17.25 -6.14 5.89
N ILE A 19 16.93 -4.88 6.17
CA ILE A 19 16.30 -3.97 5.23
C ILE A 19 17.10 -2.67 5.21
N LEU A 20 17.59 -2.29 4.04
CA LEU A 20 18.30 -1.05 3.78
C LEU A 20 17.58 -0.25 2.69
N VAL A 21 16.99 0.88 3.06
CA VAL A 21 16.35 1.82 2.12
C VAL A 21 17.25 3.04 1.98
N ILE A 22 17.76 3.25 0.77
CA ILE A 22 18.60 4.39 0.40
C ILE A 22 17.75 5.37 -0.41
N LEU A 23 17.64 6.59 0.08
CA LEU A 23 16.88 7.67 -0.55
C LEU A 23 17.84 8.83 -0.89
N ALA A 24 18.13 9.02 -2.17
CA ALA A 24 18.81 10.20 -2.70
C ALA A 24 17.90 11.44 -2.68
N ASP A 25 18.48 12.61 -2.88
CA ASP A 25 17.81 13.90 -2.79
C ASP A 25 18.06 14.70 -4.07
N ASP A 26 17.02 15.00 -4.85
CA ASP A 26 17.10 15.67 -6.17
C ASP A 26 17.94 14.92 -7.23
N LEU A 27 18.07 13.59 -7.11
CA LEU A 27 18.75 12.78 -8.13
C LEU A 27 17.82 12.53 -9.32
N GLY A 28 18.17 13.08 -10.49
CA GLY A 28 17.36 12.92 -11.68
C GLY A 28 17.43 11.52 -12.30
N TRP A 29 16.34 11.10 -12.96
CA TRP A 29 16.22 9.78 -13.58
C TRP A 29 17.36 9.46 -14.57
N GLY A 30 17.81 10.47 -15.32
CA GLY A 30 18.89 10.35 -16.31
C GLY A 30 20.28 10.61 -15.74
N SER A 31 20.45 10.65 -14.42
CA SER A 31 21.72 10.98 -13.75
C SER A 31 22.49 9.74 -13.25
N LEU A 32 22.21 8.56 -13.80
CA LEU A 32 22.90 7.31 -13.47
C LEU A 32 23.31 6.57 -14.75
N ALA A 33 24.47 5.92 -14.74
CA ALA A 33 24.94 5.17 -15.91
C ALA A 33 24.00 4.00 -16.25
N CYS A 34 23.49 3.27 -15.24
CA CYS A 34 22.45 2.25 -15.44
C CYS A 34 21.12 2.77 -16.00
N CYS A 35 20.91 4.09 -16.02
CA CYS A 35 19.75 4.75 -16.62
C CYS A 35 20.08 5.50 -17.93
N GLY A 36 21.32 5.35 -18.43
CA GLY A 36 21.75 5.90 -19.72
C GLY A 36 22.62 7.15 -19.66
N ALA A 37 23.04 7.61 -18.47
CA ALA A 37 23.98 8.72 -18.36
C ALA A 37 25.37 8.32 -18.88
N GLU A 38 25.94 9.09 -19.81
CA GLU A 38 27.28 8.82 -20.32
C GLU A 38 28.35 9.59 -19.53
N GLY A 39 29.42 8.93 -19.09
CA GLY A 39 30.58 9.60 -18.48
C GLY A 39 30.42 10.01 -17.01
N LEU A 40 29.26 9.79 -16.37
CA LEU A 40 29.15 9.71 -14.91
C LEU A 40 29.67 8.35 -14.42
N LYS A 41 30.41 8.32 -13.31
CA LYS A 41 30.95 7.09 -12.73
C LYS A 41 30.09 6.64 -11.55
N THR A 42 29.13 5.77 -11.81
CA THR A 42 28.25 5.20 -10.77
C THR A 42 28.39 3.67 -10.63
N PRO A 43 29.61 3.12 -10.48
CA PRO A 43 29.83 1.67 -10.52
C PRO A 43 29.11 0.87 -9.42
N ASN A 44 28.84 1.47 -8.25
CA ASN A 44 28.20 0.80 -7.12
C ASN A 44 26.66 0.80 -7.24
N ILE A 45 26.08 1.89 -7.73
CA ILE A 45 24.66 1.93 -8.07
C ILE A 45 24.39 1.05 -9.30
N ASP A 46 25.32 1.02 -10.27
CA ASP A 46 25.25 0.07 -11.38
C ASP A 46 25.39 -1.38 -10.90
N ARG A 47 26.15 -1.62 -9.82
CA ARG A 47 26.23 -2.92 -9.16
C ARG A 47 24.88 -3.34 -8.59
N LEU A 48 24.14 -2.43 -7.94
CA LEU A 48 22.75 -2.71 -7.51
C LEU A 48 21.86 -3.11 -8.68
N ALA A 49 21.96 -2.42 -9.82
CA ALA A 49 21.19 -2.75 -11.01
C ALA A 49 21.56 -4.12 -11.60
N ARG A 50 22.86 -4.47 -11.63
CA ARG A 50 23.34 -5.78 -12.13
C ARG A 50 23.01 -6.95 -11.20
N GLU A 51 23.08 -6.74 -9.88
CA GLU A 51 22.83 -7.79 -8.88
C GLU A 51 21.36 -7.86 -8.44
N GLY A 52 20.53 -6.95 -8.94
CA GLY A 52 19.12 -6.83 -8.58
C GLY A 52 18.24 -6.55 -9.79
N ARG A 53 17.20 -5.76 -9.57
CA ARG A 53 16.22 -5.37 -10.57
C ARG A 53 16.09 -3.85 -10.62
N ARG A 54 16.05 -3.30 -11.84
CA ARG A 54 15.77 -1.87 -12.09
C ARG A 54 14.35 -1.66 -12.59
N PHE A 55 13.70 -0.62 -12.10
CA PHE A 55 12.37 -0.21 -12.56
C PHE A 55 12.47 0.99 -13.50
N THR A 56 11.67 0.97 -14.58
CA THR A 56 11.54 2.10 -15.52
C THR A 56 10.33 2.98 -15.23
N SER A 57 9.45 2.56 -14.32
CA SER A 57 8.17 3.22 -14.01
C SER A 57 7.91 3.29 -12.49
N ALA A 58 8.84 3.91 -11.75
CA ALA A 58 8.69 4.18 -10.32
C ALA A 58 8.43 5.67 -10.07
N TYR A 59 7.47 5.98 -9.19
CA TYR A 59 6.96 7.34 -9.00
C TYR A 59 7.03 7.81 -7.56
N ALA A 60 7.65 8.97 -7.34
CA ALA A 60 7.47 9.75 -6.13
C ALA A 60 5.98 10.19 -6.02
N PRO A 61 5.40 10.27 -4.82
CA PRO A 61 4.04 10.78 -4.63
C PRO A 61 3.96 12.31 -4.68
N GLY A 62 5.07 13.00 -4.45
CA GLY A 62 5.20 14.45 -4.57
C GLY A 62 6.41 14.83 -5.43
N SER A 63 6.42 16.02 -6.02
CA SER A 63 7.56 16.50 -6.82
C SER A 63 8.60 17.26 -5.99
N VAL A 64 8.54 17.13 -4.67
CA VAL A 64 9.46 17.74 -3.69
C VAL A 64 9.62 16.86 -2.44
N CYS A 65 10.64 17.17 -1.64
CA CYS A 65 11.16 16.31 -0.56
C CYS A 65 10.15 15.88 0.52
N SER A 66 9.53 16.82 1.26
CA SER A 66 8.70 16.47 2.44
C SER A 66 7.48 15.61 2.10
N PRO A 67 6.68 15.94 1.06
CA PRO A 67 5.60 15.07 0.60
C PRO A 67 6.05 13.66 0.24
N THR A 68 7.19 13.49 -0.45
CA THR A 68 7.70 12.16 -0.80
C THR A 68 8.18 11.38 0.41
N ARG A 69 8.96 12.02 1.29
CA ARG A 69 9.44 11.38 2.52
C ARG A 69 8.28 10.93 3.40
N TYR A 70 7.21 11.72 3.46
CA TYR A 70 5.99 11.35 4.19
C TYR A 70 5.33 10.13 3.54
N GLY A 71 5.18 10.15 2.21
CA GLY A 71 4.58 9.06 1.46
C GLY A 71 5.34 7.74 1.57
N LEU A 72 6.67 7.79 1.42
CA LEU A 72 7.54 6.63 1.61
C LEU A 72 7.44 6.10 3.04
N MET A 73 7.54 6.98 4.04
CA MET A 73 7.59 6.58 5.45
C MET A 73 6.26 5.99 5.94
N THR A 74 5.13 6.47 5.45
CA THR A 74 3.79 6.14 5.99
C THR A 74 2.92 5.30 5.06
N GLY A 75 3.31 5.15 3.79
CA GLY A 75 2.48 4.53 2.76
C GLY A 75 1.20 5.33 2.42
N ARG A 76 1.19 6.62 2.73
CA ARG A 76 0.02 7.52 2.59
C ARG A 76 0.41 8.79 1.86
N TYR A 77 -0.40 9.22 0.92
CA TYR A 77 -0.17 10.47 0.21
C TYR A 77 -0.24 11.69 1.13
N TYR A 78 0.67 12.64 0.90
CA TYR A 78 0.85 13.81 1.74
C TYR A 78 -0.35 14.75 1.81
N TRP A 79 -1.08 14.93 0.70
CA TRP A 79 -2.31 15.74 0.66
C TRP A 79 -3.44 15.19 1.53
N ARG A 80 -3.27 14.01 2.14
CA ARG A 80 -4.22 13.51 3.15
C ARG A 80 -3.95 14.11 4.54
N THR A 81 -2.80 14.73 4.79
CA THR A 81 -2.49 15.49 6.01
C THR A 81 -3.28 16.81 6.07
N SER A 82 -3.10 17.60 7.13
CA SER A 82 -3.63 18.98 7.19
C SER A 82 -2.97 19.91 6.16
N VAL A 83 -1.77 19.58 5.69
CA VAL A 83 -1.08 20.31 4.63
C VAL A 83 -1.48 19.75 3.28
N LYS A 84 -2.19 20.59 2.52
CA LYS A 84 -2.75 20.23 1.21
C LYS A 84 -1.93 20.79 0.06
N ASP A 85 -0.98 21.70 0.32
CA ASP A 85 0.00 22.08 -0.71
C ASP A 85 0.93 20.90 -1.00
N GLY A 86 1.41 20.85 -2.24
CA GLY A 86 2.55 20.00 -2.59
C GLY A 86 3.88 20.64 -2.19
N GLU A 87 3.93 21.57 -1.22
CA GLU A 87 5.15 22.29 -0.90
C GLU A 87 5.98 21.59 0.19
N VAL A 88 7.22 22.07 0.32
CA VAL A 88 8.20 21.58 1.29
C VAL A 88 7.91 22.14 2.68
N LEU A 89 8.20 21.35 3.73
CA LEU A 89 8.15 21.84 5.11
C LEU A 89 9.27 22.82 5.39
N LEU A 90 9.00 23.80 6.25
CA LEU A 90 10.08 24.61 6.79
C LEU A 90 10.97 23.74 7.70
N PRO A 91 12.29 24.02 7.79
CA PRO A 91 13.21 23.24 8.61
C PRO A 91 12.86 23.18 10.09
N ASP A 92 12.22 24.24 10.57
CA ASP A 92 11.74 24.41 11.94
C ASP A 92 10.25 24.07 12.08
N GLY A 93 9.62 23.53 11.05
CA GLY A 93 8.21 23.15 11.07
C GLY A 93 7.93 22.01 12.07
N PRO A 94 6.70 21.97 12.65
CA PRO A 94 6.30 20.90 13.55
C PRO A 94 6.25 19.55 12.83
N LEU A 95 6.38 18.47 13.60
CA LEU A 95 6.27 17.09 13.12
C LEU A 95 4.96 16.89 12.36
N HIS A 96 5.06 16.39 11.13
CA HIS A 96 3.90 16.20 10.24
C HIS A 96 3.36 14.78 10.20
N ILE A 97 4.12 13.81 10.71
CA ILE A 97 3.63 12.46 10.91
C ILE A 97 2.98 12.42 12.29
N GLU A 98 1.72 12.02 12.34
CA GLU A 98 1.00 11.81 13.59
C GLU A 98 1.74 10.74 14.43
N PRO A 99 2.05 10.98 15.72
CA PRO A 99 2.93 10.08 16.48
C PRO A 99 2.45 8.62 16.61
N ASP A 100 1.14 8.37 16.50
CA ASP A 100 0.53 7.04 16.54
C ASP A 100 0.37 6.40 15.15
N ARG A 101 0.71 7.12 14.07
CA ARG A 101 0.64 6.60 12.70
C ARG A 101 1.77 5.59 12.46
N PRO A 102 1.45 4.40 11.91
CA PRO A 102 2.47 3.46 11.49
C PRO A 102 3.43 4.06 10.46
N THR A 103 4.73 3.82 10.67
CA THR A 103 5.81 4.14 9.75
C THR A 103 6.56 2.86 9.33
N LEU A 104 7.41 2.94 8.30
CA LEU A 104 8.33 1.84 7.97
C LEU A 104 9.15 1.40 9.20
N ALA A 105 9.59 2.37 10.01
CA ALA A 105 10.37 2.10 11.20
C ALA A 105 9.54 1.42 12.29
N SER A 106 8.34 1.91 12.60
CA SER A 106 7.48 1.29 13.62
C SER A 106 6.98 -0.09 13.18
N LEU A 107 6.76 -0.30 11.88
CA LEU A 107 6.43 -1.59 11.27
C LEU A 107 7.54 -2.61 11.54
N CYS A 108 8.78 -2.28 11.17
CA CYS A 108 9.94 -3.15 11.38
C CYS A 108 10.20 -3.36 12.88
N LYS A 109 10.15 -2.29 13.69
CA LYS A 109 10.36 -2.36 15.14
C LYS A 109 9.34 -3.26 15.83
N GLY A 110 8.07 -3.22 15.42
CA GLY A 110 7.02 -4.13 15.89
C GLY A 110 7.32 -5.60 15.59
N GLN A 111 8.21 -5.87 14.64
CA GLN A 111 8.74 -7.20 14.30
C GLN A 111 10.13 -7.47 14.90
N GLY A 112 10.53 -6.74 15.94
CA GLY A 112 11.78 -6.96 16.64
C GLY A 112 13.03 -6.54 15.87
N TYR A 113 12.89 -5.66 14.87
CA TYR A 113 14.04 -5.09 14.19
C TYR A 113 14.68 -4.00 15.03
N ARG A 114 16.01 -3.93 14.97
CA ARG A 114 16.78 -2.72 15.32
C ARG A 114 16.58 -1.69 14.22
N THR A 115 16.22 -0.46 14.55
CA THR A 115 15.86 0.54 13.52
C THR A 115 16.74 1.79 13.60
N ALA A 116 17.26 2.26 12.45
CA ALA A 116 18.06 3.47 12.39
C ALA A 116 17.78 4.33 11.16
N ALA A 117 17.89 5.64 11.31
CA ALA A 117 17.82 6.60 10.22
C ALA A 117 19.08 7.46 10.18
N PHE A 118 19.65 7.63 8.98
CA PHE A 118 20.84 8.44 8.73
C PHE A 118 20.55 9.48 7.65
N GLY A 119 20.83 10.76 7.93
CA GLY A 119 20.75 11.84 6.95
C GLY A 119 19.51 12.74 7.07
N LYS A 120 18.98 13.20 5.94
CA LYS A 120 17.94 14.23 5.90
C LYS A 120 16.58 13.71 6.35
N TRP A 121 16.03 14.30 7.41
CA TRP A 121 14.72 13.95 7.95
C TRP A 121 13.57 14.61 7.17
N HIS A 122 13.47 15.94 7.26
CA HIS A 122 12.55 16.80 6.51
C HIS A 122 11.04 16.52 6.67
N LEU A 123 10.65 15.98 7.84
CA LEU A 123 9.26 15.67 8.19
C LEU A 123 8.78 16.45 9.44
N GLY A 124 9.51 17.51 9.79
CA GLY A 124 9.29 18.32 10.99
C GLY A 124 9.74 17.62 12.28
N LEU A 125 9.75 18.38 13.36
CA LEU A 125 10.15 17.95 14.70
C LEU A 125 9.24 18.63 15.74
N GLN A 126 9.02 17.97 16.87
CA GLN A 126 8.15 18.43 17.97
C GLN A 126 6.67 18.59 17.55
N GLU A 127 5.76 18.56 18.53
CA GLU A 127 4.31 18.74 18.31
C GLU A 127 3.81 19.89 19.19
N GLY A 128 2.77 20.60 18.75
CA GLY A 128 2.18 21.71 19.49
C GLY A 128 3.06 22.98 19.52
N VAL A 129 4.09 23.05 18.68
CA VAL A 129 4.98 24.21 18.52
C VAL A 129 4.75 24.90 17.18
N ALA A 130 4.89 26.23 17.16
CA ALA A 130 4.86 26.99 15.91
C ALA A 130 6.18 26.84 15.13
N THR A 131 7.31 26.81 15.86
CA THR A 131 8.66 26.60 15.34
C THR A 131 9.42 25.69 16.30
N THR A 132 10.36 24.91 15.77
CA THR A 132 11.18 23.97 16.53
C THR A 132 12.01 24.70 17.58
N ASP A 133 11.90 24.28 18.84
CA ASP A 133 12.78 24.72 19.93
C ASP A 133 14.06 23.88 19.93
N TRP A 134 15.10 24.39 19.26
CA TRP A 134 16.42 23.80 19.17
C TRP A 134 17.20 23.73 20.48
N ASN A 135 16.63 24.19 21.61
CA ASN A 135 17.23 24.12 22.94
C ASN A 135 16.62 23.01 23.81
N ARG A 136 15.55 22.36 23.35
CA ARG A 136 14.88 21.25 24.05
C ARG A 136 15.17 19.90 23.38
N PRO A 137 14.77 18.78 24.01
CA PRO A 137 14.67 17.51 23.30
C PRO A 137 13.78 17.65 22.06
N LEU A 138 14.24 17.12 20.94
CA LEU A 138 13.56 17.14 19.64
C LEU A 138 12.54 16.00 19.57
N THR A 139 11.58 16.01 20.49
CA THR A 139 10.56 14.98 20.67
C THR A 139 9.16 15.63 20.71
N PRO A 140 8.14 15.06 20.04
CA PRO A 140 8.22 13.89 19.18
C PRO A 140 9.10 14.11 17.93
N GLY A 141 9.74 13.04 17.46
CA GLY A 141 10.69 13.07 16.34
C GLY A 141 10.96 11.67 15.78
N PRO A 142 12.07 11.44 15.06
CA PRO A 142 12.39 10.14 14.47
C PRO A 142 12.28 8.96 15.45
N ARG A 143 12.75 9.16 16.70
CA ARG A 143 12.67 8.12 17.74
C ARG A 143 11.25 7.77 18.18
N THR A 144 10.38 8.77 18.25
CA THR A 144 8.95 8.55 18.54
C THR A 144 8.29 7.76 17.42
N LEU A 145 8.73 7.97 16.18
CA LEU A 145 8.20 7.33 14.98
C LEU A 145 8.79 5.95 14.69
N GLY A 146 9.42 5.31 15.69
CA GLY A 146 9.85 3.92 15.61
C GLY A 146 11.33 3.70 15.29
N PHE A 147 12.15 4.75 15.15
CA PHE A 147 13.61 4.59 15.05
C PHE A 147 14.25 4.38 16.44
N ASP A 148 15.16 3.44 16.60
CA ASP A 148 16.00 3.32 17.82
C ASP A 148 17.14 4.33 17.80
N HIS A 149 17.65 4.64 16.62
CA HIS A 149 18.74 5.58 16.41
C HIS A 149 18.45 6.56 15.26
N PHE A 150 18.82 7.82 15.44
CA PHE A 150 18.81 8.82 14.38
C PHE A 150 20.13 9.59 14.40
N TYR A 151 20.74 9.78 13.24
CA TYR A 151 21.86 10.70 13.06
C TYR A 151 21.73 11.44 11.74
N GLY A 152 21.55 12.75 11.76
CA GLY A 152 21.31 13.46 10.51
C GLY A 152 20.91 14.92 10.65
N LEU A 153 20.16 15.42 9.67
CA LEU A 153 19.79 16.82 9.56
C LEU A 153 18.27 16.96 9.62
N ALA A 154 17.80 18.06 10.22
CA ALA A 154 16.37 18.35 10.28
C ALA A 154 15.77 18.54 8.88
N ALA A 155 16.50 19.20 7.99
CA ALA A 155 16.09 19.49 6.61
C ALA A 155 17.33 19.70 5.71
N ASN A 156 17.23 20.58 4.72
CA ASN A 156 18.34 20.96 3.85
C ASN A 156 19.46 21.67 4.64
N PRO A 157 20.74 21.42 4.33
CA PRO A 157 21.86 21.93 5.12
C PRO A 157 22.04 23.45 5.07
N ASN A 158 21.39 24.16 4.13
CA ASN A 158 21.44 25.61 4.01
C ASN A 158 20.42 26.37 4.87
N ASN A 159 19.40 25.70 5.38
CA ASN A 159 18.28 26.37 6.05
C ASN A 159 18.37 26.32 7.59
N GLY A 160 19.46 25.77 8.12
CA GLY A 160 19.68 25.58 9.55
C GLY A 160 18.81 24.47 10.18
N PRO A 161 19.14 24.03 11.41
CA PRO A 161 20.38 24.32 12.11
C PRO A 161 21.59 23.75 11.37
N HIS A 162 22.69 24.49 11.35
CA HIS A 162 23.95 24.06 10.74
C HIS A 162 24.69 23.11 11.69
N GLY A 163 24.09 21.94 11.93
CA GLY A 163 24.58 20.93 12.86
C GLY A 163 23.81 19.62 12.75
N PHE A 164 24.47 18.53 13.13
CA PHE A 164 23.84 17.21 13.16
C PHE A 164 22.97 17.02 14.40
N ILE A 165 21.86 16.33 14.22
CA ILE A 165 21.03 15.81 15.30
C ILE A 165 21.45 14.37 15.53
N GLU A 166 21.67 14.00 16.79
CA GLU A 166 21.78 12.61 17.22
C GLU A 166 20.66 12.30 18.21
N ASN A 167 19.83 11.33 17.85
CA ASN A 167 18.61 10.95 18.56
C ASN A 167 17.65 12.14 18.74
N GLU A 168 17.61 12.72 19.93
CA GLU A 168 16.68 13.82 20.30
C GLU A 168 17.42 15.13 20.58
N ALA A 169 18.72 15.23 20.25
CA ALA A 169 19.53 16.40 20.57
C ALA A 169 20.34 16.88 19.36
N LEU A 170 20.44 18.21 19.23
CA LEU A 170 21.38 18.85 18.32
C LEU A 170 22.79 18.73 18.92
N LEU A 171 23.74 18.22 18.15
CA LEU A 171 25.12 18.01 18.56
C LEU A 171 25.91 19.31 18.62
N GLY A 172 26.97 19.32 19.43
CA GLY A 172 27.92 20.43 19.52
C GLY A 172 27.36 21.67 20.21
N ARG A 173 26.31 21.58 21.03
CA ARG A 173 25.82 22.77 21.76
C ARG A 173 26.88 23.29 22.74
N VAL A 174 27.14 24.60 22.69
CA VAL A 174 28.07 25.27 23.61
C VAL A 174 27.39 25.44 24.97
N PRO A 175 27.92 24.86 26.06
CA PRO A 175 27.32 24.97 27.39
C PRO A 175 27.08 26.42 27.82
N GLY A 176 25.90 26.69 28.39
CA GLY A 176 25.52 28.03 28.86
C GLY A 176 25.07 29.01 27.77
N THR A 177 25.00 28.57 26.51
CA THR A 177 24.47 29.38 25.40
C THR A 177 23.20 28.76 24.82
N SER A 178 22.33 29.61 24.26
CA SER A 178 21.16 29.15 23.52
C SER A 178 21.51 28.97 22.04
N VAL A 179 21.02 27.88 21.45
CA VAL A 179 21.02 27.69 20.01
C VAL A 179 20.02 28.64 19.38
N VAL A 180 20.48 29.44 18.42
CA VAL A 180 19.65 30.34 17.62
C VAL A 180 19.91 30.06 16.15
N VAL A 181 18.85 29.79 15.40
CA VAL A 181 18.89 29.58 13.95
C VAL A 181 18.35 30.84 13.27
N THR A 182 19.15 31.44 12.39
CA THR A 182 18.76 32.58 11.57
C THR A 182 19.12 32.32 10.11
N PRO A 183 18.62 33.13 9.15
CA PRO A 183 19.04 33.04 7.75
C PRO A 183 20.56 33.21 7.54
N GLU A 184 21.25 33.88 8.47
CA GLU A 184 22.69 34.14 8.41
C GLU A 184 23.53 32.99 8.98
N GLY A 185 22.93 32.04 9.70
CA GLY A 185 23.67 30.92 10.29
C GLY A 185 23.02 30.34 11.55
N THR A 186 23.80 29.54 12.26
CA THR A 186 23.42 28.99 13.57
C THR A 186 24.46 29.39 14.61
N SER A 187 24.01 29.98 15.71
CA SER A 187 24.86 30.30 16.87
C SER A 187 24.55 29.37 18.04
N GLY A 188 25.44 29.33 19.05
CA GLY A 188 25.32 28.44 20.20
C GLY A 188 25.79 27.00 19.96
N LEU A 189 26.47 26.75 18.83
CA LEU A 189 27.12 25.48 18.50
C LEU A 189 28.64 25.67 18.38
N GLU A 190 29.41 24.64 18.75
CA GLU A 190 30.83 24.49 18.44
C GLU A 190 31.00 24.41 16.91
N GLN A 191 31.98 25.12 16.35
CA GLN A 191 32.31 25.05 14.91
C GLN A 191 33.44 24.02 14.66
N PRO A 192 33.46 23.29 13.51
CA PRO A 192 32.76 23.60 12.25
C PRO A 192 31.77 22.52 11.74
N PHE A 193 30.62 22.97 11.23
CA PHE A 193 29.73 22.15 10.38
C PHE A 193 30.23 22.23 8.93
N ALA A 194 30.97 21.21 8.50
CA ALA A 194 31.54 21.13 7.16
C ALA A 194 30.53 20.48 6.20
N VAL A 195 29.87 21.32 5.39
CA VAL A 195 28.81 20.89 4.46
C VAL A 195 29.34 19.87 3.44
N ASP A 196 30.60 20.00 3.03
CA ASP A 196 31.32 19.11 2.13
C ASP A 196 31.73 17.76 2.76
N HIS A 197 31.56 17.58 4.07
CA HIS A 197 31.84 16.30 4.76
C HIS A 197 30.55 15.62 5.27
N ILE A 198 29.37 16.11 4.88
CA ILE A 198 28.09 15.53 5.34
C ILE A 198 27.98 14.07 4.90
N MET A 199 28.17 13.78 3.61
CA MET A 199 28.00 12.43 3.08
C MET A 199 28.99 11.44 3.68
N GLU A 200 30.26 11.83 3.85
CA GLU A 200 31.26 11.03 4.55
C GLU A 200 30.82 10.68 5.99
N ASN A 201 30.39 11.68 6.78
CA ASN A 201 29.95 11.48 8.16
C ASN A 201 28.72 10.57 8.25
N LEU A 202 27.72 10.78 7.38
CA LEU A 202 26.52 9.93 7.34
C LEU A 202 26.88 8.49 7.00
N THR A 203 27.76 8.29 6.01
CA THR A 203 28.21 6.95 5.56
C THR A 203 28.95 6.22 6.67
N ALA A 204 29.88 6.90 7.36
CA ALA A 204 30.63 6.34 8.47
C ALA A 204 29.71 5.97 9.65
N LYS A 205 28.73 6.82 9.99
CA LYS A 205 27.76 6.53 11.04
C LYS A 205 26.87 5.34 10.71
N ALA A 206 26.37 5.25 9.47
CA ALA A 206 25.52 4.15 9.03
C ALA A 206 26.27 2.81 9.02
N THR A 207 27.47 2.75 8.43
CA THR A 207 28.28 1.52 8.37
C THR A 207 28.69 1.03 9.76
N ASN A 208 29.18 1.92 10.63
CA ASN A 208 29.51 1.58 12.02
C ASN A 208 28.29 1.04 12.79
N TRP A 209 27.11 1.63 12.58
CA TRP A 209 25.89 1.16 13.22
C TRP A 209 25.46 -0.22 12.70
N ILE A 210 25.52 -0.46 11.38
CA ILE A 210 25.24 -1.77 10.79
C ILE A 210 26.18 -2.84 11.38
N GLU A 211 27.48 -2.55 11.45
CA GLU A 211 28.45 -3.47 12.04
C GLU A 211 28.15 -3.83 13.50
N ALA A 212 27.76 -2.83 14.30
CA ALA A 212 27.42 -3.02 15.69
C ALA A 212 26.12 -3.80 15.92
N ASN A 213 25.21 -3.83 14.94
CA ASN A 213 23.88 -4.45 15.07
C ASN A 213 23.69 -5.68 14.16
N ARG A 214 24.76 -6.20 13.55
CA ARG A 214 24.71 -7.28 12.53
C ARG A 214 24.09 -8.60 13.00
N GLU A 215 24.08 -8.85 14.31
CA GLU A 215 23.58 -10.12 14.89
C GLU A 215 22.05 -10.16 14.97
N GLU A 216 21.39 -8.99 14.91
CA GLU A 216 19.94 -8.83 14.93
C GLU A 216 19.43 -8.34 13.56
N PRO A 217 18.19 -8.65 13.16
CA PRO A 217 17.60 -8.05 11.97
C PRO A 217 17.49 -6.54 12.13
N PHE A 218 17.91 -5.78 11.11
CA PHE A 218 17.85 -4.31 11.16
C PHE A 218 17.11 -3.68 10.00
N PHE A 219 16.54 -2.50 10.26
CA PHE A 219 15.98 -1.59 9.26
C PHE A 219 16.77 -0.29 9.29
N VAL A 220 17.42 0.04 8.17
CA VAL A 220 18.18 1.28 7.98
C VAL A 220 17.51 2.11 6.91
N TYR A 221 17.16 3.35 7.26
CA TYR A 221 16.76 4.39 6.33
C TYR A 221 17.92 5.37 6.12
N PHE A 222 18.64 5.23 5.01
CA PHE A 222 19.76 6.08 4.63
C PHE A 222 19.28 7.17 3.65
N ALA A 223 18.93 8.33 4.18
CA ALA A 223 18.42 9.45 3.43
C ALA A 223 19.55 10.43 3.09
N ALA A 224 20.26 10.13 2.01
CA ALA A 224 21.40 10.91 1.55
C ALA A 224 21.03 12.38 1.33
N ASN A 225 22.00 13.26 1.59
CA ASN A 225 21.91 14.68 1.22
C ASN A 225 22.30 14.93 -0.23
N ALA A 226 23.12 14.03 -0.80
CA ALA A 226 23.47 14.07 -2.21
C ALA A 226 22.23 13.75 -3.06
N VAL A 227 21.89 14.54 -4.08
CA VAL A 227 22.65 15.65 -4.70
C VAL A 227 21.94 17.01 -4.59
N HIS A 228 21.24 17.23 -3.48
CA HIS A 228 20.50 18.47 -3.23
C HIS A 228 21.44 19.66 -2.96
N GLY A 229 20.99 20.86 -3.32
CA GLY A 229 21.73 22.10 -3.08
C GLY A 229 21.86 22.48 -1.58
N PRO A 230 22.94 23.13 -1.14
CA PRO A 230 24.15 23.48 -1.90
C PRO A 230 24.92 22.26 -2.37
N ILE A 231 25.38 22.30 -3.62
CA ILE A 231 26.23 21.25 -4.19
C ILE A 231 27.61 21.38 -3.55
N ALA A 232 27.91 20.46 -2.65
CA ALA A 232 29.11 20.45 -1.84
C ALA A 232 29.63 19.01 -1.70
N PRO A 233 30.19 18.43 -2.77
CA PRO A 233 30.86 17.15 -2.68
C PRO A 233 32.10 17.26 -1.78
N ASN A 234 32.48 16.15 -1.14
CA ASN A 234 33.75 16.08 -0.43
C ASN A 234 34.92 16.42 -1.39
N PRO A 235 35.92 17.21 -0.97
CA PRO A 235 37.01 17.65 -1.84
C PRO A 235 37.80 16.55 -2.54
N ARG A 236 37.71 15.30 -2.06
CA ARG A 236 38.32 14.13 -2.73
C ARG A 236 37.60 13.74 -4.04
N PHE A 237 36.36 14.18 -4.26
CA PHE A 237 35.63 14.03 -5.52
C PHE A 237 35.72 15.37 -6.29
N ASN A 238 36.54 15.39 -7.32
CA ASN A 238 36.86 16.62 -8.09
C ASN A 238 37.18 16.35 -9.57
N ALA A 239 36.75 15.19 -10.07
CA ALA A 239 37.20 14.65 -11.36
C ALA A 239 36.05 14.40 -12.33
N SER A 240 34.81 14.65 -11.94
CA SER A 240 33.66 14.42 -12.80
C SER A 240 33.61 15.44 -13.94
N ARG A 241 33.33 14.95 -15.15
CA ARG A 241 33.17 15.81 -16.34
C ARG A 241 31.98 16.78 -16.22
N TYR A 242 31.07 16.52 -15.28
CA TYR A 242 29.87 17.33 -15.03
C TYR A 242 30.06 18.29 -13.84
N GLY A 243 31.33 18.54 -13.46
CA GLY A 243 31.71 19.45 -12.39
C GLY A 243 31.19 19.00 -11.03
N PRO A 244 31.01 19.94 -10.07
CA PRO A 244 30.64 19.61 -8.69
C PRO A 244 29.34 18.82 -8.55
N TYR A 245 28.38 18.97 -9.47
CA TYR A 245 27.14 18.18 -9.45
C TYR A 245 27.44 16.71 -9.75
N GLY A 246 28.28 16.45 -10.77
CA GLY A 246 28.74 15.10 -11.08
C GLY A 246 29.61 14.51 -9.97
N ASP A 247 30.51 15.30 -9.39
CA ASP A 247 31.32 14.88 -8.23
C ASP A 247 30.44 14.46 -7.04
N PHE A 248 29.31 15.14 -6.83
CA PHE A 248 28.38 14.80 -5.74
C PHE A 248 27.57 13.53 -6.03
N ILE A 249 27.26 13.25 -7.31
CA ILE A 249 26.69 11.97 -7.74
C ILE A 249 27.71 10.84 -7.51
N GLU A 250 28.98 11.07 -7.85
CA GLU A 250 30.06 10.09 -7.65
C GLU A 250 30.32 9.84 -6.14
N GLU A 251 30.15 10.85 -5.28
CA GLU A 251 30.16 10.68 -3.82
C GLU A 251 28.98 9.87 -3.31
N LEU A 252 27.77 10.11 -3.83
CA LEU A 252 26.59 9.29 -3.50
C LEU A 252 26.83 7.82 -3.88
N ASP A 253 27.37 7.57 -5.06
CA ASP A 253 27.75 6.23 -5.51
C ASP A 253 28.78 5.59 -4.56
N TRP A 254 29.80 6.34 -4.15
CA TRP A 254 30.77 5.86 -3.16
C TRP A 254 30.09 5.48 -1.83
N SER A 255 29.17 6.30 -1.32
CA SER A 255 28.42 6.00 -0.09
C SER A 255 27.61 4.71 -0.22
N VAL A 256 26.96 4.50 -1.37
CA VAL A 256 26.27 3.24 -1.68
C VAL A 256 27.26 2.07 -1.67
N GLY A 257 28.43 2.23 -2.30
CA GLY A 257 29.50 1.23 -2.28
C GLY A 257 29.93 0.85 -0.87
N GLN A 258 30.16 1.82 0.02
CA GLN A 258 30.55 1.53 1.41
C GLN A 258 29.49 0.74 2.19
N LEU A 259 28.20 1.03 1.95
CA LEU A 259 27.11 0.27 2.55
C LEU A 259 27.11 -1.17 2.03
N LEU A 260 27.23 -1.38 0.71
CA LEU A 260 27.24 -2.72 0.11
C LEU A 260 28.47 -3.54 0.53
N ASP A 261 29.65 -2.95 0.49
CA ASP A 261 30.90 -3.59 0.91
C ASP A 261 30.87 -3.96 2.40
N THR A 262 30.16 -3.18 3.22
CA THR A 262 29.91 -3.53 4.63
C THR A 262 29.03 -4.77 4.74
N LEU A 263 27.94 -4.87 3.98
CA LEU A 263 27.09 -6.06 3.96
C LEU A 263 27.86 -7.31 3.49
N ASP A 264 28.70 -7.17 2.47
CA ASP A 264 29.51 -8.27 1.92
C ASP A 264 30.58 -8.72 2.92
N ARG A 265 31.33 -7.77 3.51
CA ARG A 265 32.36 -8.05 4.52
C ARG A 265 31.79 -8.75 5.75
N LEU A 266 30.59 -8.34 6.17
CA LEU A 266 29.87 -8.96 7.28
C LEU A 266 29.18 -10.28 6.91
N LYS A 267 29.18 -10.65 5.61
CA LYS A 267 28.53 -11.85 5.06
C LYS A 267 27.03 -11.93 5.35
N ILE A 268 26.36 -10.77 5.29
CA ILE A 268 24.90 -10.65 5.49
C ILE A 268 24.18 -10.14 4.23
N ALA A 269 24.89 -10.00 3.10
CA ALA A 269 24.33 -9.49 1.85
C ALA A 269 23.17 -10.34 1.32
N ASP A 270 23.28 -11.67 1.40
CA ASP A 270 22.23 -12.60 0.94
C ASP A 270 20.94 -12.47 1.76
N ASP A 271 21.07 -12.13 3.04
CA ASP A 271 19.97 -11.88 3.98
C ASP A 271 19.58 -10.40 4.04
N THR A 272 19.92 -9.56 3.05
CA THR A 272 19.60 -8.12 3.07
C THR A 272 18.87 -7.67 1.82
N LEU A 273 17.66 -7.13 2.02
CA LEU A 273 16.94 -6.36 1.00
C LEU A 273 17.50 -4.94 0.95
N VAL A 274 17.98 -4.54 -0.22
CA VAL A 274 18.40 -3.16 -0.50
C VAL A 274 17.46 -2.52 -1.51
N VAL A 275 16.89 -1.36 -1.16
CA VAL A 275 16.12 -0.50 -2.05
C VAL A 275 16.88 0.81 -2.23
N PHE A 276 17.10 1.23 -3.48
CA PHE A 276 17.69 2.53 -3.81
C PHE A 276 16.71 3.34 -4.67
N THR A 277 16.45 4.59 -4.28
CA THR A 277 15.61 5.53 -5.04
C THR A 277 15.97 6.99 -4.76
N SER A 278 15.32 7.94 -5.44
CA SER A 278 15.33 9.38 -5.15
C SER A 278 13.96 9.85 -4.60
N ASP A 279 13.90 11.00 -3.93
CA ASP A 279 12.67 11.56 -3.36
C ASP A 279 11.84 12.40 -4.34
N ASN A 280 12.47 12.94 -5.36
CA ASN A 280 11.83 13.64 -6.47
C ASN A 280 12.82 13.75 -7.62
N GLY A 281 12.29 14.07 -8.80
CA GLY A 281 13.13 14.20 -9.97
C GLY A 281 14.13 15.34 -9.84
N GLY A 282 15.18 15.28 -10.64
CA GLY A 282 16.29 16.22 -10.57
C GLY A 282 15.86 17.62 -11.00
N ILE A 283 16.60 18.63 -10.55
CA ILE A 283 16.41 20.00 -11.03
C ILE A 283 16.87 20.03 -12.50
N ALA A 284 15.96 20.32 -13.42
CA ALA A 284 16.24 20.43 -14.85
C ALA A 284 16.01 21.87 -15.34
N ASP A 285 16.77 22.80 -14.75
CA ASP A 285 16.72 24.23 -15.04
C ASP A 285 18.13 24.71 -15.42
N PRO A 286 18.36 25.17 -16.67
CA PRO A 286 19.68 25.64 -17.11
C PRO A 286 20.14 26.91 -16.38
N ASP A 287 19.25 27.64 -15.71
CA ASP A 287 19.58 28.83 -14.91
C ASP A 287 19.86 28.49 -13.43
N SER A 288 19.68 27.23 -13.03
CA SER A 288 19.90 26.80 -11.65
C SER A 288 21.38 26.71 -11.31
N ARG A 289 21.79 27.43 -10.26
CA ARG A 289 23.17 27.39 -9.74
C ARG A 289 23.65 25.99 -9.32
N ASN A 290 22.73 25.06 -9.09
CA ASN A 290 23.07 23.70 -8.67
C ASN A 290 23.43 22.79 -9.85
N VAL A 291 22.81 22.98 -11.03
CA VAL A 291 22.88 22.02 -12.14
C VAL A 291 23.31 22.62 -13.48
N ALA A 292 23.33 23.96 -13.62
CA ALA A 292 23.61 24.65 -14.87
C ALA A 292 24.90 24.16 -15.54
N GLY A 293 26.00 24.07 -14.78
CA GLY A 293 27.28 23.60 -15.32
C GLY A 293 27.26 22.15 -15.79
N ALA A 294 26.49 21.27 -15.14
CA ALA A 294 26.33 19.89 -15.57
C ALA A 294 25.49 19.79 -16.86
N ILE A 295 24.43 20.59 -16.97
CA ILE A 295 23.60 20.69 -18.18
C ILE A 295 24.40 21.24 -19.35
N GLU A 296 25.18 22.30 -19.13
CA GLU A 296 26.09 22.88 -20.14
C GLU A 296 27.14 21.86 -20.61
N ALA A 297 27.65 21.04 -19.69
CA ALA A 297 28.55 19.93 -20.00
C ALA A 297 27.85 18.72 -20.68
N GLY A 298 26.53 18.80 -20.92
CA GLY A 298 25.75 17.84 -21.69
C GLY A 298 25.01 16.79 -20.87
N LEU A 299 24.88 16.94 -19.54
CA LEU A 299 24.12 16.00 -18.72
C LEU A 299 22.61 16.20 -18.92
N ALA A 300 21.93 15.16 -19.39
CA ALA A 300 20.48 15.10 -19.39
C ALA A 300 19.97 14.64 -18.01
N VAL A 301 19.87 15.57 -17.04
CA VAL A 301 19.57 15.29 -15.62
C VAL A 301 18.39 14.30 -15.44
N ASN A 302 17.27 14.52 -16.13
CA ASN A 302 16.08 13.66 -16.08
C ASN A 302 15.92 12.79 -17.35
N GLY A 303 16.97 12.67 -18.17
CA GLY A 303 16.93 11.94 -19.44
C GLY A 303 15.91 12.57 -20.41
N PRO A 304 15.05 11.78 -21.07
CA PRO A 304 14.06 12.28 -22.03
C PRO A 304 12.81 12.89 -21.37
N LEU A 305 12.72 12.86 -20.04
CA LEU A 305 11.52 13.23 -19.31
C LEU A 305 11.35 14.75 -19.24
N ARG A 306 10.11 15.22 -19.27
CA ARG A 306 9.80 16.65 -19.25
C ARG A 306 9.96 17.25 -17.86
N ALA A 307 10.63 18.39 -17.81
CA ALA A 307 10.86 19.21 -16.62
C ALA A 307 11.63 18.47 -15.49
N GLY A 308 11.44 18.90 -14.24
CA GLY A 308 12.19 18.45 -13.08
C GLY A 308 11.42 18.66 -11.79
N LYS A 309 12.14 18.63 -10.65
CA LYS A 309 11.67 19.02 -9.32
C LYS A 309 10.64 20.17 -9.36
N HIS A 310 9.62 20.10 -8.50
CA HIS A 310 8.45 20.99 -8.41
C HIS A 310 7.38 20.78 -9.48
N SER A 311 7.75 20.32 -10.67
CA SER A 311 6.81 20.19 -11.79
C SER A 311 5.79 19.08 -11.59
N ILE A 312 4.70 19.12 -12.37
CA ILE A 312 3.70 18.04 -12.44
C ILE A 312 4.04 16.96 -13.51
N TYR A 313 5.02 17.26 -14.37
CA TYR A 313 5.47 16.41 -15.48
C TYR A 313 6.36 15.24 -15.01
N GLU A 314 6.62 14.27 -15.89
CA GLU A 314 7.35 13.02 -15.60
C GLU A 314 8.69 13.26 -14.93
N GLY A 315 9.45 14.26 -15.38
CA GLY A 315 10.76 14.58 -14.81
C GLY A 315 10.70 15.09 -13.37
N GLY A 316 9.53 15.39 -12.81
CA GLY A 316 9.35 15.75 -11.41
C GLY A 316 9.07 14.58 -10.46
N PHE A 317 8.71 13.40 -10.97
CA PHE A 317 8.29 12.25 -10.12
C PHE A 317 8.86 10.91 -10.52
N ARG A 318 9.29 10.70 -11.77
CA ARG A 318 9.77 9.39 -12.20
C ARG A 318 11.20 9.23 -11.72
N GLU A 319 11.41 8.29 -10.81
CA GLU A 319 12.68 8.13 -10.09
C GLU A 319 13.46 6.90 -10.57
N PRO A 320 14.80 6.92 -10.49
CA PRO A 320 15.55 5.68 -10.56
C PRO A 320 15.16 4.83 -9.35
N PHE A 321 14.79 3.57 -9.56
CA PHE A 321 14.39 2.67 -8.47
C PHE A 321 15.00 1.29 -8.69
N LEU A 322 15.85 0.87 -7.76
CA LEU A 322 16.59 -0.39 -7.80
C LEU A 322 16.27 -1.22 -6.56
N VAL A 323 16.15 -2.52 -6.74
CA VAL A 323 15.95 -3.48 -5.65
C VAL A 323 16.96 -4.62 -5.80
N ARG A 324 17.72 -4.92 -4.75
CA ARG A 324 18.63 -6.07 -4.67
C ARG A 324 18.28 -6.91 -3.45
N TRP A 325 18.05 -8.19 -3.67
CA TRP A 325 17.90 -9.18 -2.60
C TRP A 325 18.32 -10.55 -3.17
N PRO A 326 19.58 -10.97 -2.96
CA PRO A 326 20.10 -12.20 -3.56
C PRO A 326 19.23 -13.42 -3.21
N GLY A 327 18.96 -14.28 -4.20
CA GLY A 327 18.08 -15.45 -4.02
C GLY A 327 16.57 -15.15 -4.06
N HIS A 328 16.15 -13.89 -3.97
CA HIS A 328 14.75 -13.49 -3.96
C HIS A 328 14.36 -12.59 -5.14
N VAL A 329 15.22 -11.63 -5.51
CA VAL A 329 15.03 -10.73 -6.65
C VAL A 329 15.83 -11.24 -7.84
N PRO A 330 15.21 -11.43 -9.03
CA PRO A 330 15.94 -11.84 -10.22
C PRO A 330 17.00 -10.82 -10.64
N ALA A 331 18.28 -11.17 -10.50
CA ALA A 331 19.40 -10.29 -10.78
C ALA A 331 19.52 -9.92 -12.27
N GLY A 332 19.96 -8.69 -12.54
CA GLY A 332 20.20 -8.15 -13.88
C GLY A 332 18.93 -7.89 -14.69
N THR A 333 17.76 -7.85 -14.04
CA THR A 333 16.48 -7.71 -14.75
C THR A 333 15.94 -6.27 -14.72
N VAL A 334 15.08 -5.95 -15.69
CA VAL A 334 14.36 -4.68 -15.76
C VAL A 334 12.86 -4.96 -15.64
N SER A 335 12.16 -4.13 -14.87
CA SER A 335 10.70 -4.19 -14.72
C SER A 335 10.04 -2.92 -15.22
N GLU A 336 9.00 -3.09 -16.03
CA GLU A 336 8.15 -2.02 -16.54
C GLU A 336 6.88 -1.82 -15.71
N GLN A 337 6.69 -2.63 -14.67
CA GLN A 337 5.57 -2.50 -13.74
C GLN A 337 5.55 -1.09 -13.14
N VAL A 338 4.37 -0.49 -13.09
CA VAL A 338 4.18 0.83 -12.49
C VAL A 338 4.13 0.68 -10.98
N ILE A 339 5.00 1.38 -10.26
CA ILE A 339 5.04 1.40 -8.79
C ILE A 339 5.11 2.83 -8.27
N GLY A 340 4.68 3.05 -7.04
CA GLY A 340 4.86 4.31 -6.32
C GLY A 340 5.75 4.10 -5.09
N LEU A 341 6.49 5.13 -4.68
CA LEU A 341 7.32 5.04 -3.45
C LEU A 341 6.49 4.75 -2.19
N VAL A 342 5.20 5.12 -2.20
CA VAL A 342 4.25 4.75 -1.13
C VAL A 342 4.11 3.23 -0.96
N ASP A 343 4.37 2.43 -2.00
CA ASP A 343 4.19 0.97 -2.02
C ASP A 343 5.24 0.21 -1.21
N VAL A 344 6.37 0.84 -0.89
CA VAL A 344 7.41 0.22 -0.07
C VAL A 344 6.85 -0.23 1.27
N PHE A 345 5.92 0.52 1.85
CA PHE A 345 5.29 0.15 3.13
C PHE A 345 4.57 -1.20 3.08
N ALA A 346 3.57 -1.35 2.20
CA ALA A 346 2.80 -2.59 2.09
C ALA A 346 3.67 -3.75 1.61
N THR A 347 4.67 -3.47 0.76
CA THR A 347 5.63 -4.48 0.30
C THR A 347 6.48 -5.02 1.45
N LEU A 348 6.97 -4.16 2.35
CA LEU A 348 7.68 -4.61 3.56
C LEU A 348 6.73 -5.34 4.52
N ALA A 349 5.49 -4.89 4.67
CA ALA A 349 4.51 -5.56 5.51
C ALA A 349 4.24 -7.01 5.05
N ASP A 350 4.18 -7.23 3.73
CA ASP A 350 4.05 -8.57 3.14
C ASP A 350 5.30 -9.42 3.33
N ILE A 351 6.50 -8.85 3.13
CA ILE A 351 7.78 -9.55 3.38
C ILE A 351 7.88 -10.01 4.84
N LEU A 352 7.38 -9.20 5.78
CA LEU A 352 7.40 -9.48 7.21
C LEU A 352 6.23 -10.38 7.67
N GLY A 353 5.26 -10.69 6.81
CA GLY A 353 4.11 -11.52 7.14
C GLY A 353 3.15 -10.91 8.17
N VAL A 354 3.15 -9.58 8.33
CA VAL A 354 2.35 -8.89 9.37
C VAL A 354 0.99 -8.42 8.90
N GLY A 355 0.70 -8.54 7.61
CA GLY A 355 -0.53 -8.01 7.02
C GLY A 355 -0.64 -6.49 7.15
N ARG A 356 -1.81 -5.95 6.79
CA ARG A 356 -2.02 -4.50 6.72
C ARG A 356 -2.32 -3.91 8.10
N PRO A 357 -1.75 -2.74 8.47
CA PRO A 357 -2.16 -2.03 9.67
C PRO A 357 -3.63 -1.59 9.54
N PRO A 358 -4.48 -1.76 10.58
CA PRO A 358 -5.89 -1.36 10.55
C PRO A 358 -6.10 0.14 10.26
N ARG A 359 -5.14 0.98 10.67
CA ARG A 359 -5.10 2.43 10.42
C ARG A 359 -3.68 2.81 9.99
N GLY A 360 -3.47 2.99 8.68
CA GLY A 360 -2.17 3.33 8.09
C GLY A 360 -1.99 2.77 6.69
N ALA A 361 -1.03 3.33 5.95
CA ALA A 361 -0.66 2.91 4.60
C ALA A 361 -1.84 2.88 3.62
N GLU A 362 -2.72 3.88 3.69
CA GLU A 362 -3.99 3.97 2.96
C GLU A 362 -3.83 3.91 1.44
N ASP A 363 -2.66 4.29 0.94
CA ASP A 363 -2.35 4.38 -0.49
C ASP A 363 -1.32 3.36 -0.97
N SER A 364 -0.75 2.61 -0.04
CA SER A 364 0.31 1.63 -0.30
C SER A 364 -0.27 0.31 -0.80
N VAL A 365 0.16 -0.13 -1.98
CA VAL A 365 -0.16 -1.46 -2.51
C VAL A 365 1.10 -2.31 -2.46
N SER A 366 1.00 -3.58 -2.07
CA SER A 366 2.18 -4.45 -2.12
C SER A 366 2.57 -4.72 -3.56
N VAL A 367 3.82 -4.41 -3.89
CA VAL A 367 4.43 -4.67 -5.20
C VAL A 367 5.46 -5.79 -5.13
N LEU A 368 5.38 -6.65 -4.11
CA LEU A 368 6.32 -7.76 -3.87
C LEU A 368 6.48 -8.67 -5.10
N ARG A 369 5.39 -8.90 -5.83
CA ARG A 369 5.42 -9.65 -7.11
C ARG A 369 6.34 -9.00 -8.13
N ALA A 370 6.29 -7.68 -8.26
CA ALA A 370 7.18 -6.95 -9.17
C ALA A 370 8.65 -7.00 -8.73
N PHE A 371 8.94 -7.26 -7.45
CA PHE A 371 10.30 -7.43 -6.95
C PHE A 371 10.82 -8.84 -7.22
N THR A 372 10.01 -9.86 -6.90
CA THR A 372 10.49 -11.25 -6.74
C THR A 372 10.14 -12.17 -7.90
N GLU A 373 9.06 -11.91 -8.63
CA GLU A 373 8.64 -12.76 -9.75
C GLU A 373 9.43 -12.39 -11.02
N ALA A 374 9.99 -13.40 -11.70
CA ALA A 374 10.64 -13.20 -13.00
C ALA A 374 9.67 -12.57 -14.00
N GLU A 375 8.43 -13.07 -14.03
CA GLU A 375 7.32 -12.57 -14.83
C GLU A 375 6.13 -12.24 -13.91
N PRO A 376 6.01 -10.99 -13.43
CA PRO A 376 4.93 -10.62 -12.52
C PRO A 376 3.54 -10.64 -13.14
N GLY A 377 3.39 -10.87 -14.45
CA GLY A 377 2.08 -10.98 -15.11
C GLY A 377 1.29 -9.66 -15.13
N PRO A 378 -0.01 -9.66 -14.74
CA PRO A 378 -0.84 -8.46 -14.71
C PRO A 378 -0.25 -7.31 -13.86
N PRO A 379 -0.68 -6.06 -14.09
CA PRO A 379 -0.22 -4.91 -13.30
C PRO A 379 -0.33 -5.14 -11.79
N VAL A 380 0.73 -4.84 -11.05
CA VAL A 380 0.73 -4.94 -9.57
C VAL A 380 -0.08 -3.85 -8.87
N ARG A 381 -0.43 -2.78 -9.59
CA ARG A 381 -1.39 -1.76 -9.17
C ARG A 381 -2.08 -1.15 -10.38
N ASP A 382 -3.30 -0.66 -10.19
CA ASP A 382 -4.09 -0.06 -11.26
C ASP A 382 -3.60 1.33 -11.66
N HIS A 383 -3.24 2.15 -10.66
CA HIS A 383 -2.88 3.56 -10.88
C HIS A 383 -2.01 4.13 -9.75
N VAL A 384 -1.27 5.20 -10.04
CA VAL A 384 -0.50 6.04 -9.10
C VAL A 384 -1.03 7.48 -9.18
N VAL A 385 -1.16 8.14 -8.04
CA VAL A 385 -1.48 9.57 -7.96
C VAL A 385 -0.21 10.35 -7.62
N MET A 386 -0.03 11.48 -8.29
CA MET A 386 1.07 12.42 -8.11
C MET A 386 0.52 13.80 -7.78
N GLN A 387 1.18 14.53 -6.89
CA GLN A 387 0.84 15.93 -6.60
C GLN A 387 2.05 16.84 -6.82
N GLY A 388 1.90 17.82 -7.69
CA GLY A 388 2.91 18.82 -7.99
C GLY A 388 3.05 19.84 -6.87
N ALA A 389 4.15 20.59 -6.86
CA ALA A 389 4.37 21.61 -5.83
C ALA A 389 3.34 22.75 -5.86
N ASP A 390 2.66 22.95 -7.00
CA ASP A 390 1.53 23.87 -7.15
C ASP A 390 0.17 23.24 -6.77
N ALA A 391 0.19 22.10 -6.09
CA ALA A 391 -0.97 21.28 -5.71
C ALA A 391 -1.77 20.69 -6.89
N THR A 392 -1.28 20.78 -8.13
CA THR A 392 -1.89 20.09 -9.29
C THR A 392 -1.82 18.58 -9.08
N TYR A 393 -2.91 17.87 -9.36
CA TYR A 393 -2.95 16.40 -9.34
C TYR A 393 -2.70 15.82 -10.72
N ALA A 394 -2.00 14.69 -10.75
CA ALA A 394 -1.92 13.82 -11.90
C ALA A 394 -2.22 12.36 -11.51
N LEU A 395 -2.74 11.60 -12.45
CA LEU A 395 -3.03 10.17 -12.32
C LEU A 395 -2.32 9.42 -13.45
N ARG A 396 -1.46 8.46 -13.11
CA ARG A 396 -0.96 7.46 -14.07
C ARG A 396 -1.78 6.18 -13.94
N MET A 397 -2.36 5.70 -15.05
CA MET A 397 -3.14 4.46 -15.14
C MET A 397 -2.68 3.69 -16.38
N GLY A 398 -1.86 2.65 -16.17
CA GLY A 398 -1.14 1.96 -17.25
C GLY A 398 -0.22 2.92 -18.02
N ASP A 399 -0.42 2.96 -19.35
CA ASP A 399 0.33 3.85 -20.26
C ASP A 399 -0.17 5.30 -20.23
N TRP A 400 -1.36 5.56 -19.67
CA TRP A 400 -1.98 6.88 -19.71
C TRP A 400 -1.64 7.71 -18.47
N LYS A 401 -1.34 8.99 -18.68
CA LYS A 401 -1.19 9.98 -17.61
C LYS A 401 -2.12 11.16 -17.85
N LEU A 402 -2.98 11.43 -16.88
CA LEU A 402 -3.84 12.61 -16.83
C LEU A 402 -3.22 13.63 -15.87
N ILE A 403 -3.16 14.90 -16.27
CA ILE A 403 -2.93 16.05 -15.40
C ILE A 403 -4.25 16.80 -15.30
N GLU A 404 -4.86 16.81 -14.11
CA GLU A 404 -6.15 17.47 -13.86
C GLU A 404 -5.93 18.96 -13.66
N ARG A 405 -6.45 19.76 -14.58
CA ARG A 405 -6.39 21.22 -14.56
C ARG A 405 -7.77 21.86 -14.41
N VAL A 406 -8.79 21.21 -14.96
CA VAL A 406 -10.18 21.65 -14.89
C VAL A 406 -10.91 20.88 -13.80
N GLY A 407 -11.55 21.58 -12.86
CA GLY A 407 -12.32 20.93 -11.78
C GLY A 407 -11.46 20.29 -10.69
N ALA A 408 -10.15 20.56 -10.68
CA ALA A 408 -9.30 20.25 -9.53
C ALA A 408 -9.81 21.03 -8.28
N PRO A 409 -9.75 20.44 -7.08
CA PRO A 409 -10.14 21.11 -5.85
C PRO A 409 -9.38 22.44 -5.68
N PRO A 410 -10.07 23.52 -5.27
CA PRO A 410 -9.39 24.76 -4.96
C PRO A 410 -8.44 24.53 -3.78
N PHE A 411 -7.29 25.18 -3.83
CA PHE A 411 -6.32 25.16 -2.75
C PHE A 411 -5.76 26.57 -2.53
N GLU A 412 -5.69 26.98 -1.28
CA GLU A 412 -5.09 28.25 -0.88
C GLU A 412 -3.62 28.03 -0.51
N PRO A 413 -2.65 28.48 -1.35
CA PRO A 413 -1.25 28.33 -1.03
C PRO A 413 -0.86 29.12 0.22
N ARG A 414 0.08 28.58 0.99
CA ARG A 414 0.69 29.30 2.11
C ARG A 414 1.24 30.65 1.60
N PRO A 415 1.04 31.76 2.34
CA PRO A 415 1.52 33.06 1.91
C PRO A 415 3.05 33.05 1.75
N ARG A 416 3.51 33.15 0.50
CA ARG A 416 4.95 33.21 0.19
C ARG A 416 5.49 34.62 0.45
N LYS A 417 6.70 34.72 1.03
CA LYS A 417 7.44 36.00 1.13
C LYS A 417 7.86 36.58 -0.23
N LYS A 418 7.84 35.78 -1.31
CA LYS A 418 8.04 36.21 -2.70
C LYS A 418 7.00 35.55 -3.61
N ALA A 419 6.33 36.36 -4.41
CA ALA A 419 5.44 35.86 -5.46
C ALA A 419 6.22 34.96 -6.44
N PRO A 420 5.65 33.85 -6.91
CA PRO A 420 6.24 33.07 -7.99
C PRO A 420 6.47 33.96 -9.23
N LYS A 421 7.58 33.74 -9.94
CA LYS A 421 7.95 34.52 -11.14
C LYS A 421 7.11 34.19 -12.40
N HIS A 422 6.00 33.46 -12.31
CA HIS A 422 5.19 33.08 -13.47
C HIS A 422 3.72 33.48 -13.26
N ALA A 423 3.15 34.13 -14.29
CA ALA A 423 1.81 34.70 -14.32
C ALA A 423 0.70 33.63 -14.26
N PRO A 424 -0.44 33.89 -13.60
CA PRO A 424 -1.66 33.13 -13.79
C PRO A 424 -2.53 33.82 -14.86
N ASP A 425 -2.78 33.25 -16.04
CA ASP A 425 -3.66 33.94 -17.02
C ASP A 425 -4.43 33.07 -18.05
N ALA A 426 -4.63 31.78 -17.82
CA ALA A 426 -5.67 31.03 -18.55
C ALA A 426 -6.23 29.87 -17.72
N PRO A 427 -7.53 29.52 -17.84
CA PRO A 427 -8.02 28.25 -17.33
C PRO A 427 -7.23 27.15 -18.05
N ARG A 428 -6.36 26.47 -17.31
CA ARG A 428 -5.55 25.39 -17.84
C ARG A 428 -6.51 24.28 -18.28
N GLN A 429 -6.41 23.84 -19.53
CA GLN A 429 -7.11 22.66 -20.04
C GLN A 429 -6.51 21.39 -19.43
N ASP A 430 -7.29 20.33 -19.25
CA ASP A 430 -6.75 19.03 -18.85
C ASP A 430 -5.70 18.55 -19.87
N GLU A 431 -4.67 17.84 -19.39
CA GLU A 431 -3.61 17.29 -20.23
C GLU A 431 -3.62 15.76 -20.11
N LEU A 432 -3.58 15.05 -21.24
CA LEU A 432 -3.54 13.59 -21.30
C LEU A 432 -2.39 13.15 -22.19
N PHE A 433 -1.54 12.26 -21.69
CA PHE A 433 -0.39 11.73 -22.42
C PHE A 433 -0.41 10.20 -22.42
N ASN A 434 0.08 9.59 -23.50
CA ASN A 434 0.41 8.17 -23.54
C ASN A 434 1.93 8.01 -23.38
N LEU A 435 2.38 7.57 -22.20
CA LEU A 435 3.78 7.54 -21.81
C LEU A 435 4.59 6.42 -22.46
N ARG A 436 3.94 5.44 -23.09
CA ARG A 436 4.64 4.42 -23.89
C ARG A 436 5.15 5.04 -25.19
N ASP A 437 4.31 5.87 -25.80
CA ASP A 437 4.58 6.44 -27.13
C ASP A 437 5.22 7.85 -27.01
N ASP A 438 4.95 8.57 -25.92
CA ASP A 438 5.46 9.92 -25.62
C ASP A 438 5.86 10.06 -24.13
N PRO A 439 7.03 9.51 -23.72
CA PRO A 439 7.54 9.68 -22.36
C PRO A 439 7.98 11.12 -22.03
N SER A 440 8.04 11.98 -23.05
CA SER A 440 8.41 13.39 -22.94
C SER A 440 7.23 14.35 -22.81
N GLU A 441 5.99 13.83 -22.77
CA GLU A 441 4.76 14.61 -22.60
C GLU A 441 4.69 15.84 -23.54
N GLN A 442 5.04 15.64 -24.80
CA GLN A 442 5.02 16.66 -25.85
C GLN A 442 3.64 16.82 -26.50
N PHE A 443 2.87 15.73 -26.61
CA PHE A 443 1.62 15.69 -27.36
C PHE A 443 0.42 15.49 -26.43
N ASN A 444 -0.31 16.57 -26.15
CA ASN A 444 -1.54 16.49 -25.36
C ASN A 444 -2.68 15.87 -26.17
N LEU A 445 -3.16 14.71 -25.74
CA LEU A 445 -4.21 13.89 -26.35
C LEU A 445 -5.59 14.10 -25.71
N ALA A 446 -5.75 15.05 -24.78
CA ALA A 446 -7.00 15.21 -24.03
C ALA A 446 -8.21 15.51 -24.91
N ALA A 447 -8.04 16.34 -25.95
CA ALA A 447 -9.10 16.70 -26.88
C ALA A 447 -9.55 15.51 -27.75
N ASP A 448 -8.62 14.61 -28.09
CA ASP A 448 -8.87 13.45 -28.96
C ASP A 448 -9.45 12.25 -28.18
N HIS A 449 -9.30 12.22 -26.85
CA HIS A 449 -9.73 11.11 -25.99
C HIS A 449 -10.58 11.56 -24.78
N PRO A 450 -11.72 12.24 -24.99
CA PRO A 450 -12.54 12.79 -23.90
C PRO A 450 -13.08 11.72 -22.94
N ASP A 451 -13.41 10.52 -23.45
CA ASP A 451 -13.88 9.42 -22.61
C ASP A 451 -12.80 8.91 -21.64
N ARG A 452 -11.53 8.88 -22.09
CA ARG A 452 -10.39 8.50 -21.25
C ARG A 452 -10.13 9.55 -20.16
N VAL A 453 -10.19 10.83 -20.52
CA VAL A 453 -10.11 11.93 -19.55
C VAL A 453 -11.21 11.79 -18.49
N ALA A 454 -12.46 11.61 -18.91
CA ALA A 454 -13.59 11.46 -18.00
C ALA A 454 -13.44 10.24 -17.06
N GLU A 455 -12.98 9.10 -17.58
CA GLU A 455 -12.68 7.92 -16.76
C GLU A 455 -11.60 8.19 -15.72
N MET A 456 -10.44 8.71 -16.13
CA MET A 456 -9.31 8.97 -15.24
C MET A 456 -9.67 10.01 -14.18
N LYS A 457 -10.45 11.04 -14.51
CA LYS A 457 -10.98 12.00 -13.53
C LYS A 457 -11.91 11.35 -12.51
N ARG A 458 -12.80 10.43 -12.94
CA ARG A 458 -13.65 9.67 -12.01
C ARG A 458 -12.81 8.83 -11.05
N VAL A 459 -11.75 8.18 -11.54
CA VAL A 459 -10.82 7.41 -10.69
C VAL A 459 -10.13 8.32 -9.68
N LEU A 460 -9.54 9.43 -10.16
CA LEU A 460 -8.83 10.39 -9.31
C LEU A 460 -9.74 10.98 -8.22
N SER A 461 -10.96 11.40 -8.57
CA SER A 461 -11.95 11.86 -7.58
C SER A 461 -12.32 10.78 -6.58
N ALA A 462 -12.58 9.55 -7.02
CA ALA A 462 -12.90 8.45 -6.12
C ALA A 462 -11.75 8.10 -5.14
N VAL A 463 -10.49 8.26 -5.54
CA VAL A 463 -9.31 8.08 -4.66
C VAL A 463 -9.22 9.18 -3.61
N ARG A 464 -9.53 10.43 -3.99
CA ARG A 464 -9.58 11.56 -3.06
C ARG A 464 -10.70 11.38 -2.05
N ASP A 465 -11.92 11.15 -2.52
CA ASP A 465 -13.14 11.09 -1.70
C ASP A 465 -13.13 9.92 -0.73
N ARG A 466 -12.64 8.74 -1.16
CA ARG A 466 -12.60 7.54 -0.31
C ARG A 466 -11.55 7.58 0.80
N GLY A 467 -10.57 8.49 0.72
CA GLY A 467 -9.49 8.52 1.71
C GLY A 467 -8.41 7.45 1.52
N ALA A 468 -8.49 6.60 0.47
CA ALA A 468 -7.54 5.53 0.17
C ALA A 468 -7.43 5.28 -1.35
N THR A 469 -6.25 4.91 -1.84
CA THR A 469 -6.07 4.37 -3.20
C THR A 469 -6.39 2.88 -3.28
N ARG A 470 -6.26 2.17 -2.16
CA ARG A 470 -6.49 0.71 -2.15
C ARG A 470 -7.95 0.36 -2.46
N PRO A 471 -8.20 -0.69 -3.24
CA PRO A 471 -9.54 -1.23 -3.43
C PRO A 471 -10.13 -1.73 -2.10
N PRO A 472 -11.44 -1.55 -1.85
CA PRO A 472 -12.09 -2.02 -0.64
C PRO A 472 -12.23 -3.53 -0.64
N ASN A 473 -12.27 -4.13 0.55
CA ASN A 473 -12.75 -5.49 0.72
C ASN A 473 -14.27 -5.53 0.63
N VAL A 474 -14.82 -6.63 0.13
CA VAL A 474 -16.27 -6.78 -0.07
C VAL A 474 -16.75 -8.05 0.63
N LEU A 475 -17.60 -7.87 1.63
CA LEU A 475 -18.32 -8.95 2.30
C LEU A 475 -19.79 -8.90 1.88
N VAL A 476 -20.29 -9.97 1.28
CA VAL A 476 -21.71 -10.14 0.94
C VAL A 476 -22.26 -11.25 1.81
N ILE A 477 -23.18 -10.90 2.71
CA ILE A 477 -23.90 -11.85 3.56
C ILE A 477 -25.28 -12.07 2.97
N LEU A 478 -25.62 -13.32 2.66
CA LEU A 478 -26.94 -13.71 2.20
C LEU A 478 -27.52 -14.73 3.17
N ALA A 479 -28.72 -14.44 3.70
CA ALA A 479 -29.50 -15.36 4.51
C ALA A 479 -30.62 -15.96 3.67
N ASP A 480 -30.81 -17.28 3.75
CA ASP A 480 -31.91 -17.97 3.09
C ASP A 480 -33.15 -17.96 4.00
N ASP A 481 -34.32 -17.76 3.40
CA ASP A 481 -35.65 -17.75 4.05
C ASP A 481 -35.84 -16.75 5.20
N LEU A 482 -34.91 -15.80 5.38
CA LEU A 482 -35.05 -14.70 6.35
C LEU A 482 -36.16 -13.73 5.89
N GLY A 483 -37.20 -13.60 6.71
CA GLY A 483 -38.30 -12.68 6.53
C GLY A 483 -37.91 -11.23 6.83
N TYR A 484 -38.51 -10.29 6.08
CA TYR A 484 -38.24 -8.85 6.23
C TYR A 484 -38.50 -8.32 7.65
N GLY A 485 -39.46 -8.88 8.38
CA GLY A 485 -39.82 -8.42 9.73
C GLY A 485 -39.02 -9.06 10.88
N GLU A 486 -38.07 -9.95 10.60
CA GLU A 486 -37.48 -10.82 11.62
C GLU A 486 -36.26 -10.21 12.32
N LEU A 487 -35.65 -9.18 11.73
CA LEU A 487 -34.52 -8.46 12.30
C LEU A 487 -35.01 -7.33 13.21
N THR A 488 -34.35 -7.14 14.36
CA THR A 488 -34.72 -6.08 15.31
C THR A 488 -34.55 -4.70 14.71
N CYS A 489 -33.56 -4.50 13.84
CA CYS A 489 -33.40 -3.27 13.07
C CYS A 489 -34.59 -2.96 12.16
N GLN A 490 -35.51 -3.88 11.85
CA GLN A 490 -36.70 -3.59 11.03
C GLN A 490 -37.90 -3.12 11.88
N GLY A 491 -37.82 -3.25 13.21
CA GLY A 491 -38.78 -2.69 14.17
C GLY A 491 -40.05 -3.51 14.38
N TYR A 492 -40.22 -4.65 13.71
CA TYR A 492 -41.40 -5.52 13.84
C TYR A 492 -41.23 -6.57 14.94
N THR A 493 -40.06 -7.20 15.04
CA THR A 493 -39.74 -8.22 16.04
C THR A 493 -38.90 -7.60 17.18
N ARG A 494 -39.17 -7.99 18.43
CA ARG A 494 -38.48 -7.46 19.63
C ARG A 494 -37.94 -8.53 20.58
N ASP A 495 -38.32 -9.80 20.36
CA ASP A 495 -38.03 -10.90 21.27
C ASP A 495 -36.93 -11.86 20.78
N VAL A 496 -36.36 -11.61 19.59
CA VAL A 496 -35.14 -12.27 19.10
C VAL A 496 -34.10 -11.19 18.85
N PRO A 497 -33.10 -11.02 19.73
CA PRO A 497 -32.10 -9.96 19.56
C PRO A 497 -31.15 -10.30 18.39
N THR A 498 -30.90 -9.32 17.51
CA THR A 498 -29.89 -9.40 16.45
C THR A 498 -28.87 -8.25 16.55
N PRO A 499 -28.13 -8.12 17.67
CA PRO A 499 -27.25 -6.98 17.93
C PRO A 499 -26.14 -6.78 16.89
N HIS A 500 -25.61 -7.85 16.30
CA HIS A 500 -24.52 -7.73 15.32
C HIS A 500 -25.04 -7.21 13.96
N ILE A 501 -26.19 -7.72 13.51
CA ILE A 501 -26.89 -7.19 12.33
C ILE A 501 -27.41 -5.76 12.58
N ASP A 502 -27.88 -5.47 13.79
CA ASP A 502 -28.32 -4.13 14.17
C ASP A 502 -27.15 -3.14 14.17
N SER A 503 -25.96 -3.57 14.59
CA SER A 503 -24.73 -2.79 14.49
C SER A 503 -24.41 -2.47 13.02
N LEU A 504 -24.57 -3.43 12.10
CA LEU A 504 -24.41 -3.17 10.66
C LEU A 504 -25.42 -2.12 10.15
N ALA A 505 -26.67 -2.20 10.58
CA ALA A 505 -27.70 -1.23 10.20
C ALA A 505 -27.42 0.17 10.80
N ALA A 506 -26.94 0.25 12.03
CA ALA A 506 -26.64 1.50 12.73
C ALA A 506 -25.39 2.21 12.17
N ASN A 507 -24.41 1.44 11.73
CA ASN A 507 -23.15 1.95 11.15
C ASN A 507 -23.17 2.01 9.62
N GLY A 508 -24.32 1.74 9.00
CA GLY A 508 -24.46 1.62 7.55
C GLY A 508 -25.69 2.35 7.02
N VAL A 509 -26.16 1.88 5.85
CA VAL A 509 -27.38 2.38 5.22
C VAL A 509 -28.39 1.25 5.14
N ARG A 510 -29.57 1.45 5.74
CA ARG A 510 -30.69 0.51 5.67
C ARG A 510 -31.59 0.84 4.48
N PHE A 511 -31.72 -0.10 3.55
CA PHE A 511 -32.67 -0.02 2.44
C PHE A 511 -34.04 -0.55 2.90
N THR A 512 -35.03 0.32 3.00
CA THR A 512 -36.41 -0.03 3.40
C THR A 512 -37.27 -0.59 2.25
N SER A 513 -36.76 -0.50 1.02
CA SER A 513 -37.42 -0.99 -0.21
C SER A 513 -36.47 -1.90 -0.98
N GLY A 514 -36.10 -3.04 -0.38
CA GLY A 514 -35.26 -4.08 -0.98
C GLY A 514 -36.09 -5.30 -1.41
N TYR A 515 -35.93 -5.74 -2.67
CA TYR A 515 -36.68 -6.86 -3.23
C TYR A 515 -35.72 -7.92 -3.79
N VAL A 516 -36.06 -9.19 -3.58
CA VAL A 516 -35.43 -10.31 -4.30
C VAL A 516 -36.01 -10.43 -5.72
N SER A 517 -35.20 -10.83 -6.69
CA SER A 517 -35.65 -10.97 -8.09
C SER A 517 -36.49 -12.22 -8.35
N GLY A 518 -36.57 -13.14 -7.39
CA GLY A 518 -37.39 -14.34 -7.44
C GLY A 518 -37.76 -14.84 -6.04
N PRO A 519 -38.88 -15.56 -5.87
CA PRO A 519 -39.34 -16.05 -4.57
C PRO A 519 -38.66 -17.37 -4.14
N TYR A 520 -37.55 -17.76 -4.79
CA TYR A 520 -36.86 -19.03 -4.56
C TYR A 520 -35.35 -18.82 -4.40
N CYS A 521 -34.74 -19.66 -3.56
CA CYS A 521 -33.33 -19.55 -3.16
C CYS A 521 -32.33 -19.55 -4.34
N SER A 522 -32.52 -20.39 -5.36
CA SER A 522 -31.57 -20.51 -6.50
C SER A 522 -31.72 -19.34 -7.49
N PRO A 523 -32.93 -19.00 -7.98
CA PRO A 523 -33.21 -17.78 -8.75
C PRO A 523 -32.63 -16.50 -8.16
N THR A 524 -32.82 -16.25 -6.87
CA THR A 524 -32.28 -15.05 -6.19
C THR A 524 -30.77 -15.00 -6.25
N ARG A 525 -30.10 -16.14 -6.01
CA ARG A 525 -28.64 -16.24 -6.08
C ARG A 525 -28.11 -16.05 -7.49
N ALA A 526 -28.77 -16.66 -8.47
CA ALA A 526 -28.44 -16.50 -9.89
C ALA A 526 -28.54 -15.02 -10.29
N GLY A 527 -29.61 -14.34 -9.86
CA GLY A 527 -29.80 -12.91 -10.09
C GLY A 527 -28.71 -12.06 -9.44
N LEU A 528 -28.45 -12.28 -8.15
CA LEU A 528 -27.42 -11.57 -7.39
C LEU A 528 -26.02 -11.74 -7.99
N LEU A 529 -25.63 -12.98 -8.30
CA LEU A 529 -24.28 -13.28 -8.78
C LEU A 529 -24.05 -12.84 -10.23
N THR A 530 -25.07 -12.79 -11.07
CA THR A 530 -24.89 -12.37 -12.48
C THR A 530 -25.17 -10.88 -12.69
N GLY A 531 -25.90 -10.24 -11.77
CA GLY A 531 -26.45 -8.90 -11.97
C GLY A 531 -27.56 -8.86 -13.03
N ARG A 532 -28.14 -10.02 -13.38
CA ARG A 532 -29.16 -10.17 -14.43
C ARG A 532 -30.37 -10.90 -13.89
N TYR A 533 -31.57 -10.43 -14.25
CA TYR A 533 -32.80 -11.17 -13.96
C TYR A 533 -32.73 -12.59 -14.53
N GLN A 534 -32.94 -13.59 -13.68
CA GLN A 534 -32.75 -15.00 -13.98
C GLN A 534 -33.62 -15.53 -15.14
N GLN A 535 -34.76 -14.88 -15.41
CA GLN A 535 -35.64 -15.16 -16.55
C GLN A 535 -34.95 -14.89 -17.90
N ARG A 536 -33.86 -14.11 -17.92
CA ARG A 536 -33.11 -13.79 -19.13
C ARG A 536 -32.23 -14.95 -19.62
N PHE A 537 -32.00 -15.95 -18.79
CA PHE A 537 -31.12 -17.08 -19.09
C PHE A 537 -31.69 -18.43 -18.61
N GLY A 538 -33.00 -18.50 -18.33
CA GLY A 538 -33.71 -19.76 -18.09
C GLY A 538 -33.41 -20.41 -16.74
N HIS A 539 -33.25 -19.62 -15.67
CA HIS A 539 -33.00 -20.11 -14.31
C HIS A 539 -34.11 -19.68 -13.34
N GLU A 540 -35.37 -19.89 -13.70
CA GLU A 540 -36.54 -19.41 -12.93
C GLU A 540 -36.91 -20.25 -11.70
N PHE A 541 -36.42 -21.48 -11.61
CA PHE A 541 -36.79 -22.43 -10.57
C PHE A 541 -35.58 -23.05 -9.88
N ASN A 542 -35.79 -23.56 -8.67
CA ASN A 542 -34.76 -24.32 -7.97
C ASN A 542 -34.43 -25.63 -8.72
N PRO A 543 -33.14 -26.00 -8.82
CA PRO A 543 -32.75 -27.36 -9.15
C PRO A 543 -33.41 -28.37 -8.19
N SER A 544 -33.58 -29.61 -8.65
CA SER A 544 -34.08 -30.68 -7.78
C SER A 544 -33.00 -31.13 -6.78
N VAL A 545 -33.27 -32.21 -6.03
CA VAL A 545 -32.23 -32.91 -5.27
C VAL A 545 -31.17 -33.49 -6.22
N ALA A 546 -29.96 -33.73 -5.70
CA ALA A 546 -28.81 -34.17 -6.49
C ALA A 546 -29.12 -35.37 -7.39
N SER A 547 -29.78 -36.39 -6.84
CA SER A 547 -30.13 -37.65 -7.53
C SER A 547 -31.12 -37.48 -8.70
N ARG A 548 -31.83 -36.35 -8.79
CA ARG A 548 -32.86 -36.09 -9.82
C ARG A 548 -32.51 -34.93 -10.74
N THR A 549 -31.40 -34.25 -10.50
CA THR A 549 -31.02 -33.07 -11.28
C THR A 549 -30.14 -33.49 -12.45
N PRO A 550 -30.56 -33.27 -13.71
CA PRO A 550 -29.70 -33.54 -14.86
C PRO A 550 -28.39 -32.74 -14.77
N PRO A 551 -27.25 -33.27 -15.27
CA PRO A 551 -25.96 -32.59 -15.18
C PRO A 551 -25.89 -31.28 -16.00
N THR A 552 -26.91 -31.02 -16.83
CA THR A 552 -27.06 -29.78 -17.60
C THR A 552 -27.81 -28.67 -16.83
N VAL A 553 -28.42 -28.99 -15.69
CA VAL A 553 -29.22 -28.04 -14.90
C VAL A 553 -28.34 -27.36 -13.85
N GLY A 554 -28.21 -26.04 -14.00
CA GLY A 554 -27.44 -25.18 -13.11
C GLY A 554 -27.43 -23.73 -13.60
N LEU A 555 -26.63 -22.87 -12.97
CA LEU A 555 -26.39 -21.52 -13.48
C LEU A 555 -25.63 -21.63 -14.81
N PRO A 556 -26.15 -21.12 -15.95
CA PRO A 556 -25.49 -21.27 -17.25
C PRO A 556 -24.04 -20.76 -17.21
N VAL A 557 -23.11 -21.54 -17.75
CA VAL A 557 -21.67 -21.23 -17.73
C VAL A 557 -21.28 -20.05 -18.63
N SER A 558 -22.18 -19.63 -19.53
CA SER A 558 -22.05 -18.41 -20.32
C SER A 558 -22.22 -17.14 -19.48
N GLU A 559 -22.83 -17.23 -18.30
CA GLU A 559 -23.04 -16.10 -17.41
C GLU A 559 -21.80 -15.88 -16.53
N ARG A 560 -21.22 -14.68 -16.62
CA ARG A 560 -20.14 -14.25 -15.73
C ARG A 560 -20.69 -13.86 -14.37
N THR A 561 -20.15 -14.48 -13.33
CA THR A 561 -20.54 -14.21 -11.95
C THR A 561 -19.81 -13.00 -11.37
N LEU A 562 -20.25 -12.57 -10.19
CA LEU A 562 -19.55 -11.61 -9.33
C LEU A 562 -18.13 -12.11 -9.03
N GLY A 563 -17.98 -13.40 -8.73
CA GLY A 563 -16.68 -14.05 -8.53
C GLY A 563 -15.75 -13.86 -9.73
N ASP A 564 -16.23 -14.15 -10.95
CA ASP A 564 -15.42 -14.03 -12.17
C ASP A 564 -14.91 -12.60 -12.37
N ARG A 565 -15.76 -11.61 -12.04
CA ARG A 565 -15.43 -10.18 -12.16
C ARG A 565 -14.41 -9.73 -11.12
N PHE A 566 -14.58 -10.16 -9.87
CA PHE A 566 -13.66 -9.82 -8.77
C PHE A 566 -12.31 -10.50 -8.96
N GLN A 567 -12.28 -11.77 -9.38
CA GLN A 567 -11.05 -12.48 -9.70
C GLN A 567 -10.30 -11.78 -10.84
N ALA A 568 -11.01 -11.35 -11.89
CA ALA A 568 -10.40 -10.57 -12.98
C ALA A 568 -9.85 -9.21 -12.51
N ALA A 569 -10.39 -8.65 -11.42
CA ALA A 569 -9.90 -7.43 -10.78
C ALA A 569 -8.79 -7.69 -9.73
N GLY A 570 -8.26 -8.92 -9.65
CA GLY A 570 -7.15 -9.26 -8.75
C GLY A 570 -7.54 -9.52 -7.29
N TYR A 571 -8.83 -9.69 -6.99
CA TYR A 571 -9.28 -10.02 -5.64
C TYR A 571 -9.11 -11.50 -5.34
N ALA A 572 -8.76 -11.82 -4.09
CA ALA A 572 -9.02 -13.15 -3.54
C ALA A 572 -10.54 -13.34 -3.40
N THR A 573 -11.06 -14.49 -3.82
CA THR A 573 -12.51 -14.73 -3.83
C THR A 573 -12.84 -16.01 -3.05
N GLY A 574 -13.76 -15.91 -2.09
CA GLY A 574 -14.20 -17.02 -1.24
C GLY A 574 -15.73 -17.12 -1.19
N TRP A 575 -16.25 -18.33 -1.28
CA TRP A 575 -17.69 -18.63 -1.10
C TRP A 575 -17.87 -19.62 0.05
N PHE A 576 -18.57 -19.17 1.09
CA PHE A 576 -18.84 -19.95 2.29
C PHE A 576 -20.35 -20.19 2.44
N GLY A 577 -20.76 -21.46 2.50
CA GLY A 577 -22.15 -21.88 2.68
C GLY A 577 -22.86 -22.38 1.43
N LYS A 578 -24.15 -22.06 1.29
CA LYS A 578 -25.04 -22.66 0.29
C LYS A 578 -24.76 -22.14 -1.12
N SER A 579 -24.57 -23.06 -2.06
CA SER A 579 -24.47 -22.73 -3.49
C SER A 579 -25.83 -22.79 -4.21
N HIS A 580 -26.45 -23.98 -4.27
CA HIS A 580 -27.74 -24.23 -4.91
C HIS A 580 -27.80 -23.90 -6.42
N LEU A 581 -26.67 -23.76 -7.12
CA LEU A 581 -26.62 -23.37 -8.55
C LEU A 581 -26.31 -24.52 -9.51
N GLY A 582 -26.54 -25.76 -9.09
CA GLY A 582 -26.26 -26.97 -9.86
C GLY A 582 -25.18 -27.84 -9.23
N TYR A 583 -25.25 -29.15 -9.50
CA TYR A 583 -24.39 -30.15 -8.87
C TYR A 583 -23.21 -30.58 -9.75
N ALA A 584 -23.31 -30.40 -11.07
CA ALA A 584 -22.29 -30.84 -12.00
C ALA A 584 -21.00 -30.00 -11.88
N PRO A 585 -19.81 -30.57 -12.18
CA PRO A 585 -18.53 -29.88 -12.03
C PRO A 585 -18.44 -28.47 -12.68
N PRO A 586 -19.04 -28.19 -13.85
CA PRO A 586 -19.00 -26.84 -14.44
C PRO A 586 -19.71 -25.76 -13.61
N PHE A 587 -20.64 -26.14 -12.74
CA PHE A 587 -21.41 -25.20 -11.90
C PHE A 587 -20.78 -24.96 -10.53
N HIS A 588 -19.75 -25.75 -10.18
CA HIS A 588 -19.09 -25.66 -8.89
C HIS A 588 -18.53 -24.25 -8.64
N PRO A 589 -18.67 -23.65 -7.45
CA PRO A 589 -18.16 -22.31 -7.12
C PRO A 589 -16.71 -22.05 -7.57
N CYS A 590 -15.81 -23.02 -7.37
CA CYS A 590 -14.41 -22.94 -7.84
C CYS A 590 -14.20 -22.87 -9.35
N ARG A 591 -15.24 -23.11 -10.16
CA ARG A 591 -15.25 -22.94 -11.62
C ARG A 591 -15.98 -21.67 -12.05
N ARG A 592 -16.51 -20.90 -11.09
CA ARG A 592 -17.38 -19.73 -11.27
C ARG A 592 -16.81 -18.50 -10.56
N GLY A 593 -15.48 -18.40 -10.55
CA GLY A 593 -14.74 -17.23 -10.09
C GLY A 593 -14.48 -17.15 -8.58
N PHE A 594 -14.72 -18.21 -7.82
CA PHE A 594 -14.41 -18.28 -6.38
C PHE A 594 -13.20 -19.17 -6.12
N GLY A 595 -12.04 -18.59 -5.81
CA GLY A 595 -10.81 -19.33 -5.55
C GLY A 595 -10.90 -20.31 -4.37
N GLU A 596 -11.72 -19.98 -3.37
CA GLU A 596 -11.99 -20.83 -2.21
C GLU A 596 -13.49 -21.14 -2.08
N PHE A 597 -13.82 -22.37 -1.69
CA PHE A 597 -15.18 -22.79 -1.38
C PHE A 597 -15.21 -23.68 -0.13
N PHE A 598 -16.12 -23.36 0.79
CA PHE A 598 -16.50 -24.27 1.86
C PHE A 598 -18.02 -24.24 2.05
N GLY A 599 -18.71 -25.35 1.76
CA GLY A 599 -20.17 -25.36 1.76
C GLY A 599 -20.77 -26.53 0.98
N PHE A 600 -22.02 -26.43 0.56
CA PHE A 600 -22.71 -27.50 -0.15
C PHE A 600 -23.45 -27.00 -1.41
N LEU A 601 -23.70 -27.92 -2.36
CA LEU A 601 -24.23 -27.58 -3.67
C LEU A 601 -25.76 -27.60 -3.75
N GLY A 602 -26.43 -28.32 -2.84
CA GLY A 602 -27.87 -28.52 -2.86
C GLY A 602 -28.71 -27.40 -2.25
N GLY A 603 -30.02 -27.64 -2.23
CA GLY A 603 -31.02 -26.68 -1.75
C GLY A 603 -31.22 -26.66 -0.24
N MET A 604 -30.80 -27.68 0.49
CA MET A 604 -30.89 -27.76 1.95
C MET A 604 -29.84 -28.73 2.49
N HIS A 605 -29.50 -28.60 3.77
CA HIS A 605 -28.56 -29.50 4.45
C HIS A 605 -28.94 -29.58 5.94
N ASP A 606 -28.59 -30.69 6.59
CA ASP A 606 -28.67 -30.84 8.04
C ASP A 606 -27.69 -29.88 8.74
N PHE A 607 -28.11 -29.21 9.81
CA PHE A 607 -27.27 -28.23 10.48
C PHE A 607 -26.27 -28.86 11.46
N LEU A 608 -26.51 -30.09 11.92
CA LEU A 608 -25.78 -30.75 13.00
C LEU A 608 -24.94 -31.95 12.50
N ASP A 609 -25.28 -32.54 11.36
CA ASP A 609 -24.62 -33.73 10.82
C ASP A 609 -24.23 -33.53 9.34
N ALA A 610 -22.93 -33.24 9.11
CA ALA A 610 -22.36 -33.09 7.77
C ALA A 610 -22.47 -34.35 6.89
N ALA A 611 -22.61 -35.54 7.48
CA ALA A 611 -22.67 -36.81 6.77
C ALA A 611 -24.11 -37.28 6.49
N LYS A 612 -25.12 -36.51 6.92
CA LYS A 612 -26.53 -36.91 6.87
C LYS A 612 -27.03 -37.21 5.46
N ASP A 613 -26.60 -36.41 4.48
CA ASP A 613 -26.92 -36.59 3.06
C ASP A 613 -25.63 -36.80 2.25
N PRO A 614 -25.24 -38.06 1.97
CA PRO A 614 -24.03 -38.33 1.20
C PRO A 614 -24.14 -37.87 -0.27
N THR A 615 -25.34 -37.53 -0.75
CA THR A 615 -25.54 -37.00 -2.11
C THR A 615 -25.42 -35.49 -2.19
N ASN A 616 -25.38 -34.80 -1.05
CA ASN A 616 -25.16 -33.36 -0.94
C ASN A 616 -24.17 -33.05 0.20
N PRO A 617 -22.92 -33.54 0.13
CA PRO A 617 -21.97 -33.35 1.22
C PRO A 617 -21.59 -31.88 1.38
N ILE A 618 -21.19 -31.51 2.60
CA ILE A 618 -20.35 -30.33 2.82
C ILE A 618 -18.98 -30.58 2.18
N LEU A 619 -18.48 -29.62 1.42
CA LEU A 619 -17.24 -29.68 0.66
C LEU A 619 -16.28 -28.60 1.13
N ARG A 620 -14.99 -28.93 1.21
CA ARG A 620 -13.86 -27.98 1.19
C ARG A 620 -13.19 -28.08 -0.17
N GLY A 621 -13.28 -27.03 -0.98
CA GLY A 621 -13.01 -27.13 -2.41
C GLY A 621 -13.92 -28.19 -3.03
N THR A 622 -13.35 -29.30 -3.51
CA THR A 622 -14.10 -30.44 -4.04
C THR A 622 -14.09 -31.67 -3.12
N THR A 623 -13.55 -31.54 -1.90
CA THR A 623 -13.35 -32.67 -0.98
C THR A 623 -14.44 -32.69 0.09
N PRO A 624 -15.18 -33.80 0.27
CA PRO A 624 -16.17 -33.93 1.33
C PRO A 624 -15.58 -33.77 2.73
N VAL A 625 -16.34 -33.10 3.60
CA VAL A 625 -16.04 -32.90 5.02
C VAL A 625 -17.01 -33.76 5.82
N SER A 626 -16.49 -34.67 6.65
CA SER A 626 -17.29 -35.64 7.40
C SER A 626 -17.57 -35.24 8.86
N GLN A 627 -16.93 -34.19 9.36
CA GLN A 627 -17.09 -33.71 10.73
C GLN A 627 -17.32 -32.20 10.72
N LEU A 628 -18.36 -31.76 11.42
CA LEU A 628 -18.74 -30.37 11.53
C LEU A 628 -19.48 -30.16 12.85
N ASP A 629 -19.35 -28.99 13.45
CA ASP A 629 -20.04 -28.59 14.67
C ASP A 629 -21.49 -28.17 14.38
N TYR A 630 -21.67 -26.99 13.78
CA TYR A 630 -22.97 -26.45 13.39
C TYR A 630 -22.78 -25.64 12.11
N THR A 631 -23.56 -25.89 11.05
CA THR A 631 -23.24 -25.35 9.71
C THR A 631 -23.14 -23.83 9.69
N THR A 632 -23.99 -23.12 10.44
CA THR A 632 -23.91 -21.66 10.55
C THR A 632 -22.59 -21.21 11.18
N ASP A 633 -22.17 -21.85 12.27
CA ASP A 633 -20.93 -21.50 12.98
C ASP A 633 -19.71 -21.83 12.12
N ALA A 634 -19.74 -22.98 11.42
CA ALA A 634 -18.70 -23.40 10.50
C ALA A 634 -18.54 -22.43 9.32
N PHE A 635 -19.64 -22.00 8.68
CA PHE A 635 -19.55 -21.05 7.56
C PHE A 635 -19.04 -19.69 8.02
N GLY A 636 -19.47 -19.21 9.19
CA GLY A 636 -18.95 -17.97 9.78
C GLY A 636 -17.46 -18.05 10.08
N ARG A 637 -17.01 -19.14 10.72
CA ARG A 637 -15.59 -19.38 11.02
C ARG A 637 -14.73 -19.43 9.76
N GLU A 638 -15.13 -20.20 8.75
CA GLU A 638 -14.36 -20.34 7.50
C GLU A 638 -14.27 -19.00 6.74
N ALA A 639 -15.36 -18.23 6.72
CA ALA A 639 -15.35 -16.88 6.16
C ALA A 639 -14.41 -15.95 6.93
N ALA A 640 -14.43 -15.98 8.28
CA ALA A 640 -13.55 -15.18 9.11
C ALA A 640 -12.07 -15.57 8.93
N GLU A 641 -11.76 -16.87 8.84
CA GLU A 641 -10.41 -17.34 8.56
C GLU A 641 -9.94 -16.93 7.16
N PHE A 642 -10.80 -17.00 6.14
CA PHE A 642 -10.50 -16.50 4.80
C PHE A 642 -10.21 -15.00 4.83
N ILE A 643 -11.01 -14.20 5.53
CA ILE A 643 -10.76 -12.76 5.70
C ILE A 643 -9.40 -12.52 6.37
N GLY A 644 -9.08 -13.28 7.42
CA GLY A 644 -7.79 -13.20 8.12
C GLY A 644 -6.60 -13.53 7.22
N ARG A 645 -6.66 -14.67 6.50
CA ARG A 645 -5.61 -15.09 5.56
C ARG A 645 -5.40 -14.11 4.41
N ASN A 646 -6.47 -13.42 3.98
CA ASN A 646 -6.42 -12.45 2.91
C ASN A 646 -6.32 -11.00 3.39
N ALA A 647 -6.04 -10.77 4.68
CA ALA A 647 -6.01 -9.43 5.26
C ALA A 647 -5.01 -8.49 4.57
N ALA A 648 -4.01 -8.99 3.83
CA ALA A 648 -3.02 -8.23 3.07
C ALA A 648 -3.45 -7.82 1.64
N GLN A 649 -4.44 -8.49 1.04
CA GLN A 649 -4.87 -8.26 -0.34
C GLN A 649 -6.39 -8.00 -0.44
N PRO A 650 -6.89 -7.31 -1.49
CA PRO A 650 -8.34 -7.12 -1.63
C PRO A 650 -9.06 -8.48 -1.74
N TRP A 651 -10.19 -8.62 -1.07
CA TRP A 651 -10.97 -9.86 -1.08
C TRP A 651 -12.48 -9.66 -1.24
N LEU A 652 -13.11 -10.63 -1.90
CA LEU A 652 -14.55 -10.83 -1.96
C LEU A 652 -14.88 -12.08 -1.13
N CYS A 653 -15.60 -11.89 -0.04
CA CYS A 653 -16.15 -12.97 0.76
C CYS A 653 -17.66 -13.03 0.53
N TYR A 654 -18.14 -14.11 -0.07
CA TYR A 654 -19.56 -14.37 -0.23
C TYR A 654 -20.01 -15.42 0.79
N LEU A 655 -20.61 -14.95 1.88
CA LEU A 655 -21.11 -15.77 2.99
C LEU A 655 -22.61 -15.98 2.81
N ALA A 656 -22.98 -17.14 2.27
CA ALA A 656 -24.35 -17.52 1.96
C ALA A 656 -24.85 -18.53 3.00
N PHE A 657 -25.38 -18.04 4.11
CA PHE A 657 -25.99 -18.87 5.13
C PHE A 657 -27.21 -19.61 4.56
N ASN A 658 -27.29 -20.90 4.87
CA ASN A 658 -28.55 -21.62 4.75
C ASN A 658 -29.50 -21.34 5.93
N ALA A 659 -29.03 -20.77 7.04
CA ALA A 659 -29.93 -20.25 8.07
C ALA A 659 -30.76 -19.08 7.48
N VAL A 660 -32.07 -18.99 7.75
CA VAL A 660 -32.91 -19.75 8.69
C VAL A 660 -33.83 -20.77 7.99
N HIS A 661 -33.31 -21.46 6.97
CA HIS A 661 -34.02 -22.45 6.16
C HIS A 661 -34.25 -23.78 6.91
N ALA A 662 -35.22 -24.57 6.46
CA ALA A 662 -35.46 -25.93 6.95
C ALA A 662 -34.28 -26.90 6.64
N PRO A 663 -34.07 -27.97 7.44
CA PRO A 663 -34.82 -28.35 8.65
C PRO A 663 -34.55 -27.42 9.83
N LEU A 664 -35.56 -27.22 10.69
CA LEU A 664 -35.38 -26.40 11.91
C LEU A 664 -34.57 -27.20 12.94
N GLN A 665 -33.31 -26.82 13.12
CA GLN A 665 -32.36 -27.49 14.00
C GLN A 665 -31.50 -26.45 14.72
N ALA A 666 -31.32 -26.61 16.02
CA ALA A 666 -30.43 -25.78 16.82
C ALA A 666 -29.80 -26.64 17.92
N THR A 667 -28.63 -26.25 18.41
CA THR A 667 -27.98 -26.94 19.53
C THR A 667 -28.76 -26.75 20.83
N PRO A 668 -28.66 -27.70 21.79
CA PRO A 668 -29.29 -27.56 23.10
C PRO A 668 -28.96 -26.25 23.81
N GLU A 669 -27.70 -25.78 23.78
CA GLU A 669 -27.32 -24.52 24.45
C GLU A 669 -28.03 -23.31 23.83
N ARG A 670 -28.23 -23.30 22.51
CA ARG A 670 -28.90 -22.19 21.82
C ARG A 670 -30.41 -22.18 22.08
N LEU A 671 -31.03 -23.36 22.20
CA LEU A 671 -32.43 -23.48 22.60
C LEU A 671 -32.66 -22.99 24.04
N GLU A 672 -31.72 -23.25 24.94
CA GLU A 672 -31.78 -22.81 26.34
C GLU A 672 -31.70 -21.28 26.47
N ARG A 673 -30.85 -20.60 25.69
CA ARG A 673 -30.78 -19.12 25.62
C ARG A 673 -32.13 -18.47 25.32
N LEU A 674 -33.04 -19.18 24.67
CA LEU A 674 -34.34 -18.69 24.23
C LEU A 674 -35.50 -19.46 24.87
N ALA A 675 -35.29 -20.07 26.05
CA ALA A 675 -36.28 -20.85 26.77
C ALA A 675 -37.59 -20.09 27.07
N ALA A 676 -37.53 -18.75 27.11
CA ALA A 676 -38.71 -17.89 27.26
C ALA A 676 -39.72 -18.00 26.10
N ILE A 677 -39.28 -18.45 24.91
CA ILE A 677 -40.16 -18.67 23.76
C ILE A 677 -40.87 -20.02 23.92
N ALA A 678 -42.13 -20.00 24.35
CA ALA A 678 -42.88 -21.22 24.65
C ALA A 678 -43.03 -22.17 23.45
N ASP A 679 -43.33 -21.65 22.25
CA ASP A 679 -43.50 -22.47 21.05
C ASP A 679 -42.16 -23.10 20.60
N PRO A 680 -42.04 -24.44 20.54
CA PRO A 680 -40.77 -25.10 20.22
C PRO A 680 -40.24 -24.80 18.82
N LYS A 681 -41.12 -24.64 17.81
CA LYS A 681 -40.70 -24.35 16.43
C LYS A 681 -40.15 -22.93 16.33
N ARG A 682 -40.86 -21.96 16.91
CA ARG A 682 -40.45 -20.57 17.02
C ARG A 682 -39.15 -20.43 17.81
N ARG A 683 -38.99 -21.18 18.90
CA ARG A 683 -37.74 -21.21 19.68
C ARG A 683 -36.56 -21.71 18.85
N THR A 684 -36.76 -22.78 18.09
CA THR A 684 -35.72 -23.33 17.21
C THR A 684 -35.36 -22.35 16.11
N PHE A 685 -36.36 -21.75 15.46
CA PHE A 685 -36.15 -20.70 14.46
C PHE A 685 -35.37 -19.50 15.02
N ALA A 686 -35.78 -18.99 16.18
CA ALA A 686 -35.11 -17.88 16.84
C ALA A 686 -33.67 -18.25 17.25
N ALA A 687 -33.42 -19.50 17.65
CA ALA A 687 -32.07 -20.00 17.95
C ALA A 687 -31.18 -20.05 16.70
N MET A 688 -31.74 -20.40 15.54
CA MET A 688 -31.03 -20.36 14.25
C MET A 688 -30.73 -18.92 13.81
N LEU A 689 -31.69 -17.99 13.98
CA LEU A 689 -31.49 -16.57 13.70
C LEU A 689 -30.41 -15.97 14.61
N SER A 690 -30.48 -16.26 15.91
CA SER A 690 -29.44 -15.84 16.86
C SER A 690 -28.08 -16.46 16.54
N ALA A 691 -28.01 -17.69 16.05
CA ALA A 691 -26.75 -18.29 15.61
C ALA A 691 -26.16 -17.57 14.39
N MET A 692 -27.01 -17.16 13.45
CA MET A 692 -26.56 -16.39 12.30
C MET A 692 -26.05 -15.01 12.72
N ASP A 693 -26.74 -14.33 13.65
CA ASP A 693 -26.27 -13.05 14.20
C ASP A 693 -24.94 -13.20 14.94
N ASP A 694 -24.80 -14.21 15.80
CA ASP A 694 -23.53 -14.53 16.50
C ASP A 694 -22.40 -14.84 15.51
N ALA A 695 -22.69 -15.47 14.36
CA ALA A 695 -21.70 -15.77 13.34
C ALA A 695 -21.29 -14.55 12.49
N ILE A 696 -22.10 -13.48 12.49
CA ILE A 696 -21.86 -12.27 11.73
C ILE A 696 -20.91 -11.30 12.44
N GLY A 697 -20.83 -11.30 13.78
CA GLY A 697 -20.03 -10.29 14.48
C GLY A 697 -19.49 -10.64 15.85
#